data_AF-A0A1V5WIB3-F1
#
_entry.id   AF-A0A1V5WIB3-F1
#
_cell.length_a   1.000
_cell.length_b   1.000
_cell.length_c   1.000
_cell.angle_alpha   90.00
_cell.angle_beta   90.00
_cell.angle_gamma   90.00
#
_symmetry.space_group_name_H-M   'P 1'
#
loop_
_entity.id
_entity.type
_entity.pdbx_description
1 polymer ?
#
loop_
_entity_poly.entity_id
_entity_poly.type
_entity_poly.pdbx_seq_one_letter_code
_entity_poly.pdbx_strand_id
1 'polypeptide(L)'
;MANEYDDLRQLKDQAQGDFATEIDYAYQTRRGLGEDIVREISAVKGEPQWMLDFRLKALDTFMKLPMPTWGADLGLLNFEEFYYFMRSTERKARTWEEVPGAIKDTFERLGIPEAERRYLAGVETQMDSEAVYSSLKAEWEQHGIIFVDMDTAVREYPDLVREHISTVVPIGDNKFAALNSAFWSGGSFVYVPQGVNVEIPLQAYFRINAQNLGQFERTIIIADEGSSVHYIEGCFLAGARVRTSQGEKNIEEIRPADQVLTHQGRWRSVYHTMRRPYSGKIYTLRYYGDSSQALRVTEEHPLLVVKRQRRRERNKVFEPQWLPAAEVAVGDYVVIPVRKPVQRQAAPAVMVTVRPQGARDPIPRQVIFPQEPDFYRLLGYYFAEGHISNEHYLTLSFSAQETEYLADAEALLTRYGQKSPLTNAEYQGGRTLVLCSTELARAFAYEFGSTIADKHVPDWVLDAEPELLKAFVGGLWRGDGSYDAHKNMFRFSSISRNIAYAFRDALLRLGIAASVNFSQRRPPRQPMYTIVIASPYNAVFGAFVGQAAPAGQWGGSPFHIDENYLYVPIRSVSVEEMETEVYNFSVEQDESYVCEGVVSHNCTAPQYSTWALHTGVIEIFVKKGAHARYTTIQNWSRNVYNLVTQRAVVEEEGSMTWVDGNLGCLTGDAMVLLAGGVKPISEVEPGEWVYAVNADLEWGRYPVVAKKCNGPQLVFRLQTENYRTLRATANHPFLTLTSERNTFALTWKRLDQLQVNDWIAISGDLPDDGVERHFGFTSQRGVKKLNFPPVSSEDLLWLLGIYIGDGYMDTERVYFAVPPADKAHPRLLQVLKNLFGVDYTIRGSVIRINSVQLCDWFKYLGFEGTASEKRIPRWIYTLPRSQRFAFIQGYIDADGYRRENHKNISITSVNQVLLEEVKQLALSCGLDARKISRWTRREKKPLGIEEKEYTHYFLYFGEHKSDHAVYFRRVTAIEACGTEDTWDLEISGAHNFVANGIIVHNSGITMKYPAVVLRGPRARGEVLSIAFAGDGQHYDAGAKAIHLAPHTTSLITSKSISKGLGRSGFRGLVRVVPGAIGAQSKVTCDALLLDPESRSDTYPYIDVSEDEAQIEHEATVSKISEDQLFYLMSRGLSEKEASAMIVNGFLEPFVKELPMEYAVELNRLIALQMEGTVG
;
A
#
# COMPACT_ATOMS: atom_id res chain seq x y z
N MET A 1 -27.44 27.32 20.68
CA MET A 1 -26.94 27.56 22.05
C MET A 1 -27.24 26.32 22.88
N ALA A 2 -26.39 26.00 23.85
CA ALA A 2 -26.48 24.94 24.87
C ALA A 2 -27.72 24.02 24.88
N ASN A 3 -27.52 22.73 24.59
CA ASN A 3 -28.08 21.56 25.32
C ASN A 3 -27.65 20.18 24.73
N GLU A 4 -26.40 20.03 24.26
CA GLU A 4 -25.88 18.78 23.67
C GLU A 4 -24.51 18.35 24.25
N TYR A 5 -24.25 18.64 25.53
CA TYR A 5 -22.93 18.44 26.16
C TYR A 5 -22.82 17.28 27.18
N ASP A 6 -23.92 16.63 27.58
CA ASP A 6 -23.92 15.63 28.67
C ASP A 6 -23.86 14.16 28.20
N ASP A 7 -24.36 13.81 27.00
CA ASP A 7 -24.43 12.41 26.53
C ASP A 7 -23.07 11.82 26.08
N LEU A 8 -22.03 12.64 25.91
CA LEU A 8 -20.71 12.24 25.39
C LEU A 8 -19.82 11.47 26.40
N ARG A 9 -20.40 10.78 27.38
CA ARG A 9 -19.67 10.06 28.45
C ARG A 9 -19.78 8.53 28.43
N GLN A 10 -20.52 7.93 27.51
CA GLN A 10 -20.75 6.46 27.49
C GLN A 10 -20.37 5.74 26.18
N LEU A 11 -19.69 6.40 25.23
CA LEU A 11 -19.11 5.75 24.05
C LEU A 11 -17.60 6.04 23.95
N LYS A 12 -16.85 5.46 24.89
CA LYS A 12 -15.44 5.14 24.71
C LYS A 12 -15.31 3.64 24.48
N ASP A 13 -15.06 3.25 23.24
CA ASP A 13 -14.00 2.30 22.83
C ASP A 13 -14.07 2.08 21.30
N GLN A 14 -13.02 1.50 20.72
CA GLN A 14 -12.84 1.21 19.29
C GLN A 14 -12.65 2.45 18.37
N ALA A 15 -11.52 3.14 18.56
CA ALA A 15 -10.87 3.94 17.52
C ALA A 15 -9.35 3.68 17.55
N GLN A 16 -8.78 3.22 16.43
CA GLN A 16 -7.34 2.99 16.25
C GLN A 16 -6.97 3.25 14.78
N GLY A 17 -5.97 4.10 14.52
CA GLY A 17 -5.49 4.41 13.16
C GLY A 17 -4.57 5.64 13.09
N ASP A 18 -4.96 6.74 13.72
CA ASP A 18 -4.23 8.01 13.69
C ASP A 18 -3.12 8.07 14.75
N PHE A 19 -1.85 8.03 14.32
CA PHE A 19 -0.70 8.17 15.22
C PHE A 19 0.45 8.97 14.61
N ALA A 20 0.45 10.29 14.86
CA ALA A 20 1.69 10.99 15.14
C ALA A 20 2.01 10.80 16.63
N THR A 21 3.28 10.62 16.99
CA THR A 21 3.65 10.52 18.41
C THR A 21 4.00 11.91 18.94
N GLU A 22 3.25 12.39 19.94
CA GLU A 22 3.68 13.49 20.82
C GLU A 22 4.98 13.04 21.52
N ILE A 23 6.12 13.49 21.01
CA ILE A 23 7.42 13.33 21.67
C ILE A 23 7.76 14.67 22.32
N ASP A 24 7.78 14.70 23.65
CA ASP A 24 8.41 15.80 24.41
C ASP A 24 9.92 15.76 24.15
N TYR A 25 10.39 16.54 23.17
CA TYR A 25 11.81 16.59 22.81
C TYR A 25 12.66 17.08 23.99
N ALA A 26 13.55 16.20 24.48
CA ALA A 26 14.51 16.48 25.53
C ALA A 26 15.56 17.56 25.17
N TYR A 27 15.63 17.95 23.89
CA TYR A 27 16.25 19.21 23.44
C TYR A 27 15.75 19.61 22.04
N GLN A 28 15.68 20.90 21.76
CA GLN A 28 15.57 21.45 20.40
C GLN A 28 16.37 22.75 20.31
N THR A 29 17.09 22.96 19.21
CA THR A 29 17.75 24.25 18.96
C THR A 29 16.74 25.34 18.62
N ARG A 30 17.18 26.60 18.61
CA ARG A 30 16.46 27.63 17.85
C ARG A 30 16.51 27.33 16.34
N ARG A 31 15.56 27.89 15.58
CA ARG A 31 15.64 27.93 14.11
C ARG A 31 16.72 28.92 13.65
N GLY A 32 17.17 28.74 12.41
CA GLY A 32 18.17 29.58 11.77
C GLY A 32 19.53 28.91 11.64
N LEU A 33 20.46 29.57 10.95
CA LEU A 33 21.84 29.09 10.77
C LEU A 33 22.83 30.05 11.45
N GLY A 34 23.66 29.55 12.37
CA GLY A 34 24.53 30.41 13.16
C GLY A 34 25.66 29.71 13.91
N GLU A 35 26.70 30.48 14.26
CA GLU A 35 27.86 30.02 15.03
C GLU A 35 27.47 29.64 16.47
N ASP A 36 26.49 30.35 17.02
CA ASP A 36 25.90 30.06 18.33
C ASP A 36 25.19 28.70 18.34
N ILE A 37 24.46 28.35 17.27
CA ILE A 37 23.78 27.05 17.13
C ILE A 37 24.80 25.91 17.01
N VAL A 38 25.91 26.12 16.29
CA VAL A 38 27.03 25.14 16.25
C VAL A 38 27.64 24.94 17.64
N ARG A 39 27.84 26.02 18.41
CA ARG A 39 28.35 25.95 19.80
C ARG A 39 27.35 25.29 20.75
N GLU A 40 26.05 25.55 20.56
CA GLU A 40 24.94 24.98 21.31
C GLU A 40 24.89 23.45 21.13
N ILE A 41 24.87 22.96 19.88
CA ILE A 41 24.90 21.52 19.55
C ILE A 41 26.12 20.84 20.17
N SER A 42 27.31 21.43 19.98
CA SER A 42 28.57 20.87 20.47
C SER A 42 28.63 20.79 21.99
N ALA A 43 28.10 21.81 22.69
CA ALA A 43 27.98 21.82 24.15
C ALA A 43 26.94 20.80 24.67
N VAL A 44 25.79 20.66 24.00
CA VAL A 44 24.72 19.72 24.38
C VAL A 44 25.13 18.27 24.19
N LYS A 45 25.98 17.96 23.19
CA LYS A 45 26.58 16.65 22.96
C LYS A 45 27.79 16.33 23.87
N GLY A 46 28.37 17.35 24.51
CA GLY A 46 29.58 17.22 25.31
C GLY A 46 30.83 16.91 24.47
N GLU A 47 30.95 17.53 23.30
CA GLU A 47 32.03 17.26 22.36
C GLU A 47 33.41 17.79 22.83
N PRO A 48 34.51 17.13 22.42
CA PRO A 48 35.85 17.66 22.64
C PRO A 48 36.12 18.88 21.75
N GLN A 49 36.92 19.85 22.23
CA GLN A 49 37.18 21.13 21.57
C GLN A 49 37.56 21.02 20.08
N TRP A 50 38.32 20.00 19.69
CA TRP A 50 38.73 19.80 18.29
C TRP A 50 37.55 19.53 17.33
N MET A 51 36.45 18.95 17.83
CA MET A 51 35.23 18.75 17.05
C MET A 51 34.43 20.06 16.93
N LEU A 52 34.38 20.87 17.99
CA LEU A 52 33.83 22.21 17.91
C LEU A 52 34.61 23.06 16.89
N ASP A 53 35.94 23.06 16.94
CA ASP A 53 36.79 23.77 15.99
C ASP A 53 36.58 23.28 14.54
N PHE A 54 36.35 21.97 14.35
CA PHE A 54 35.98 21.37 13.07
C PHE A 54 34.62 21.88 12.57
N ARG A 55 33.56 21.84 13.39
CA ARG A 55 32.22 22.31 13.03
C ARG A 55 32.20 23.81 12.72
N LEU A 56 32.92 24.63 13.49
CA LEU A 56 33.06 26.07 13.27
C LEU A 56 33.75 26.39 11.94
N LYS A 57 34.85 25.68 11.63
CA LYS A 57 35.52 25.76 10.33
C LYS A 57 34.60 25.32 9.19
N ALA A 58 33.73 24.34 9.42
CA ALA A 58 32.75 23.90 8.45
C ALA A 58 31.65 24.93 8.17
N LEU A 59 31.15 25.62 9.21
CA LEU A 59 30.20 26.71 9.04
C LEU A 59 30.83 27.89 8.26
N ASP A 60 32.04 28.31 8.63
CA ASP A 60 32.80 29.34 7.91
C ASP A 60 33.00 28.98 6.42
N THR A 61 33.26 27.70 6.13
CA THR A 61 33.38 27.19 4.76
C THR A 61 32.03 27.17 4.04
N PHE A 62 30.95 26.73 4.70
CA PHE A 62 29.59 26.76 4.14
C PHE A 62 29.17 28.17 3.74
N MET A 63 29.47 29.18 4.57
CA MET A 63 29.11 30.58 4.31
C MET A 63 29.90 31.18 3.13
N LYS A 64 31.11 30.68 2.85
CA LYS A 64 31.95 31.12 1.72
C LYS A 64 31.62 30.42 0.40
N LEU A 65 31.07 29.21 0.45
CA LEU A 65 30.70 28.46 -0.75
C LEU A 65 29.37 28.97 -1.35
N PRO A 66 29.31 29.25 -2.67
CA PRO A 66 28.06 29.62 -3.34
C PRO A 66 27.11 28.42 -3.44
N MET A 67 25.81 28.68 -3.59
CA MET A 67 24.86 27.65 -4.00
C MET A 67 25.23 27.12 -5.39
N PRO A 68 25.12 25.80 -5.65
CA PRO A 68 25.40 25.26 -6.97
C PRO A 68 24.34 25.73 -7.98
N THR A 69 24.79 26.21 -9.13
CA THR A 69 23.94 26.62 -10.26
C THR A 69 23.75 25.49 -11.29
N TRP A 70 23.78 24.25 -10.81
CA TRP A 70 23.77 23.03 -11.62
C TRP A 70 23.15 21.88 -10.82
N GLY A 71 22.52 20.93 -11.52
CA GLY A 71 21.71 19.87 -10.90
C GLY A 71 20.23 20.21 -10.95
N ALA A 72 19.50 19.90 -9.88
CA ALA A 72 18.14 20.37 -9.67
C ALA A 72 18.10 21.85 -9.24
N ASP A 73 16.94 22.49 -9.36
CA ASP A 73 16.75 23.84 -8.83
C ASP A 73 16.63 23.79 -7.30
N LEU A 74 17.34 24.69 -6.63
CA LEU A 74 17.41 24.83 -5.17
C LEU A 74 17.07 26.26 -4.73
N GLY A 75 16.52 27.11 -5.61
CA GLY A 75 16.19 28.51 -5.34
C GLY A 75 15.12 28.73 -4.25
N LEU A 76 14.40 27.68 -3.86
CA LEU A 76 13.41 27.68 -2.77
C LEU A 76 13.96 27.16 -1.43
N LEU A 77 15.22 26.72 -1.36
CA LEU A 77 15.81 26.17 -0.14
C LEU A 77 16.20 27.28 0.85
N ASN A 78 15.30 27.62 1.78
CA ASN A 78 15.58 28.59 2.85
C ASN A 78 16.19 27.92 4.10
N PHE A 79 17.49 28.13 4.33
CA PHE A 79 18.19 27.60 5.50
C PHE A 79 17.68 28.13 6.84
N GLU A 80 17.04 29.31 6.88
CA GLU A 80 16.61 29.91 8.16
C GLU A 80 15.35 29.27 8.77
N GLU A 81 14.64 28.43 8.01
CA GLU A 81 13.36 27.83 8.44
C GLU A 81 13.52 26.51 9.21
N PHE A 82 14.69 25.87 9.15
CA PHE A 82 14.94 24.56 9.74
C PHE A 82 15.37 24.60 11.21
N TYR A 83 15.03 23.55 11.94
CA TYR A 83 15.71 23.15 13.17
C TYR A 83 16.92 22.28 12.81
N TYR A 84 18.11 22.63 13.32
CA TYR A 84 19.35 21.93 12.98
C TYR A 84 19.70 20.78 13.94
N PHE A 85 19.07 20.73 15.12
CA PHE A 85 19.22 19.62 16.06
C PHE A 85 18.02 19.50 17.00
N MET A 86 17.45 18.29 17.11
CA MET A 86 16.32 17.93 17.97
C MET A 86 16.54 16.55 18.58
N ARG A 87 16.64 16.48 19.92
CA ARG A 87 16.96 15.26 20.67
C ARG A 87 15.70 14.69 21.32
N SER A 88 15.33 13.48 20.91
CA SER A 88 14.09 12.81 21.31
C SER A 88 14.17 12.15 22.69
N THR A 89 15.36 11.98 23.30
CA THR A 89 15.56 11.32 24.61
C THR A 89 16.75 11.91 25.40
N GLU A 90 16.69 11.98 26.74
CA GLU A 90 17.85 12.41 27.56
C GLU A 90 19.01 11.38 27.62
N ARG A 91 18.73 10.10 27.37
CA ARG A 91 19.72 9.01 27.42
C ARG A 91 19.44 7.99 26.32
N LYS A 92 20.49 7.55 25.62
CA LYS A 92 20.42 6.46 24.64
C LYS A 92 20.15 5.13 25.35
N ALA A 93 19.21 4.33 24.83
CA ALA A 93 18.88 3.02 25.38
C ALA A 93 19.87 1.95 24.88
N ARG A 94 20.36 1.10 25.79
CA ARG A 94 21.24 -0.05 25.48
C ARG A 94 20.49 -1.37 25.46
N THR A 95 19.31 -1.45 26.08
CA THR A 95 18.38 -2.57 25.92
C THR A 95 17.00 -2.07 25.50
N TRP A 96 16.16 -2.93 24.91
CA TRP A 96 14.84 -2.50 24.43
C TRP A 96 13.97 -1.98 25.58
N GLU A 97 14.09 -2.58 26.77
CA GLU A 97 13.39 -2.18 28.00
C GLU A 97 13.63 -0.70 28.36
N GLU A 98 14.81 -0.14 28.07
CA GLU A 98 15.19 1.24 28.39
C GLU A 98 14.60 2.30 27.44
N VAL A 99 14.16 1.93 26.22
CA VAL A 99 13.56 2.86 25.24
C VAL A 99 12.27 3.49 25.82
N PRO A 100 12.06 4.81 25.77
CA PRO A 100 10.82 5.43 26.25
C PRO A 100 9.55 4.88 25.58
N GLY A 101 8.47 4.71 26.35
CA GLY A 101 7.24 4.05 25.89
C GLY A 101 6.67 4.65 24.60
N ALA A 102 6.54 5.97 24.54
CA ALA A 102 6.07 6.66 23.34
C ALA A 102 6.87 6.29 22.07
N ILE A 103 8.18 6.07 22.18
CA ILE A 103 9.06 5.68 21.07
C ILE A 103 8.88 4.19 20.73
N LYS A 104 8.73 3.31 21.74
CA LYS A 104 8.36 1.89 21.51
C LYS A 104 7.06 1.78 20.74
N ASP A 105 6.01 2.48 21.17
CA ASP A 105 4.70 2.52 20.54
C ASP A 105 4.78 2.94 19.06
N THR A 106 5.74 3.82 18.69
CA THR A 106 5.93 4.25 17.30
C THR A 106 6.76 3.29 16.44
N PHE A 107 7.49 2.34 17.03
CA PHE A 107 8.07 1.22 16.29
C PHE A 107 7.07 0.05 16.18
N GLU A 108 6.28 -0.18 17.23
CA GLU A 108 5.20 -1.18 17.25
C GLU A 108 4.12 -0.96 16.18
N ARG A 109 3.89 0.30 15.80
CA ARG A 109 2.91 0.68 14.76
C ARG A 109 3.46 0.69 13.33
N LEU A 110 4.77 0.50 13.13
CA LEU A 110 5.38 0.55 11.78
C LEU A 110 5.32 -0.77 11.00
N GLY A 111 4.84 -1.86 11.61
CA GLY A 111 4.84 -3.20 11.01
C GLY A 111 6.13 -4.00 11.25
N ILE A 112 7.19 -3.33 11.73
CA ILE A 112 8.42 -3.92 12.30
C ILE A 112 8.03 -4.87 13.44
N PRO A 113 8.11 -6.20 13.27
CA PRO A 113 7.66 -7.15 14.28
C PRO A 113 8.48 -7.05 15.57
N GLU A 114 8.04 -7.73 16.63
CA GLU A 114 8.90 -7.91 17.82
C GLU A 114 10.19 -8.66 17.48
N ALA A 115 10.16 -9.49 16.43
CA ALA A 115 11.28 -10.27 15.92
C ALA A 115 12.53 -9.45 15.53
N GLU A 116 12.33 -8.37 14.77
CA GLU A 116 13.43 -7.48 14.36
C GLU A 116 14.10 -6.85 15.59
N ARG A 117 13.40 -6.73 16.74
CA ARG A 117 13.86 -6.01 17.95
C ARG A 117 14.94 -6.70 18.79
N ARG A 118 15.10 -8.02 18.67
CA ARG A 118 16.32 -8.70 19.15
C ARG A 118 17.33 -8.98 18.04
N TYR A 119 16.93 -8.88 16.78
CA TYR A 119 17.88 -8.72 15.68
C TYR A 119 18.57 -7.34 15.68
N LEU A 120 18.02 -6.35 16.40
CA LEU A 120 18.72 -5.10 16.76
C LEU A 120 20.04 -5.30 17.52
N ALA A 121 20.40 -6.53 17.91
CA ALA A 121 21.77 -6.91 18.22
C ALA A 121 22.63 -6.89 16.94
N GLY A 122 23.10 -5.69 16.59
CA GLY A 122 23.74 -5.38 15.30
C GLY A 122 23.03 -4.30 14.48
N VAL A 123 22.13 -3.52 15.08
CA VAL A 123 21.41 -2.41 14.42
C VAL A 123 21.52 -1.12 15.22
N GLU A 124 21.81 -0.01 14.53
CA GLU A 124 21.69 1.34 15.06
C GLU A 124 20.35 1.96 14.60
N THR A 125 19.58 2.58 15.49
CA THR A 125 18.30 3.21 15.12
C THR A 125 18.34 4.70 15.41
N GLN A 126 18.46 5.51 14.35
CA GLN A 126 18.38 6.96 14.44
C GLN A 126 16.94 7.44 14.28
N MET A 127 16.52 8.33 15.18
CA MET A 127 15.28 9.07 15.04
C MET A 127 15.56 10.56 15.21
N ASP A 128 15.04 11.35 14.28
CA ASP A 128 15.31 12.77 14.15
C ASP A 128 16.82 13.02 14.04
N SER A 129 17.41 13.67 15.04
CA SER A 129 18.83 13.99 15.04
C SER A 129 19.74 12.87 15.52
N GLU A 130 19.36 12.04 16.50
CA GLU A 130 20.29 11.16 17.24
C GLU A 130 19.86 9.67 17.24
N ALA A 131 20.83 8.78 17.50
CA ALA A 131 20.57 7.37 17.78
C ALA A 131 19.76 7.21 19.09
N VAL A 132 18.56 6.66 19.00
CA VAL A 132 17.67 6.37 20.15
C VAL A 132 17.87 4.97 20.71
N TYR A 133 18.34 4.04 19.88
CA TYR A 133 18.71 2.67 20.24
C TYR A 133 19.99 2.28 19.52
N SER A 134 20.88 1.56 20.22
CA SER A 134 22.03 0.89 19.64
C SER A 134 22.37 -0.33 20.49
N SER A 135 22.51 -1.51 19.88
CA SER A 135 23.08 -2.68 20.56
C SER A 135 23.94 -3.51 19.61
N LEU A 136 25.01 -4.10 20.14
CA LEU A 136 25.96 -4.92 19.39
C LEU A 136 25.83 -6.39 19.81
N LYS A 137 26.16 -7.34 18.92
CA LYS A 137 26.40 -8.72 19.37
C LYS A 137 27.69 -8.73 20.20
N ALA A 138 27.64 -9.25 21.43
CA ALA A 138 28.82 -9.42 22.28
C ALA A 138 29.89 -10.34 21.67
N GLU A 139 29.53 -11.11 20.64
CA GLU A 139 30.43 -11.88 19.77
C GLU A 139 31.29 -10.95 18.87
N TRP A 140 30.72 -9.87 18.36
CA TRP A 140 31.43 -8.87 17.54
C TRP A 140 32.40 -8.02 18.37
N GLU A 141 32.07 -7.72 19.63
CA GLU A 141 33.00 -7.12 20.60
C GLU A 141 34.25 -8.02 20.81
N GLN A 142 34.05 -9.35 20.88
CA GLN A 142 35.14 -10.32 21.02
C GLN A 142 36.02 -10.42 19.76
N HIS A 143 35.45 -10.15 18.58
CA HIS A 143 36.19 -10.01 17.32
C HIS A 143 36.75 -8.60 17.09
N GLY A 144 36.57 -7.66 18.03
CA GLY A 144 37.10 -6.30 17.95
C GLY A 144 36.38 -5.36 16.98
N ILE A 145 35.22 -5.76 16.47
CA ILE A 145 34.39 -4.92 15.59
C ILE A 145 33.78 -3.80 16.42
N ILE A 146 33.96 -2.56 15.96
CA ILE A 146 33.27 -1.39 16.51
C ILE A 146 32.12 -1.07 15.55
N PHE A 147 30.88 -1.07 16.04
CA PHE A 147 29.76 -0.43 15.35
C PHE A 147 28.94 0.33 16.39
N VAL A 148 29.06 1.66 16.37
CA VAL A 148 28.45 2.59 17.33
C VAL A 148 28.02 3.87 16.63
N ASP A 149 27.14 4.65 17.25
CA ASP A 149 26.79 5.98 16.75
C ASP A 149 27.99 6.95 16.74
N MET A 150 27.98 7.94 15.86
CA MET A 150 29.08 8.90 15.70
C MET A 150 29.39 9.74 16.96
N ASP A 151 28.44 9.98 17.87
CA ASP A 151 28.73 10.73 19.11
C ASP A 151 29.55 9.87 20.08
N THR A 152 29.18 8.60 20.18
CA THR A 152 29.90 7.58 20.93
C THR A 152 31.29 7.37 20.31
N ALA A 153 31.40 7.34 18.98
CA ALA A 153 32.70 7.28 18.31
C ALA A 153 33.60 8.49 18.59
N VAL A 154 33.07 9.72 18.50
CA VAL A 154 33.82 10.97 18.79
C VAL A 154 34.27 11.06 20.25
N ARG A 155 33.55 10.41 21.17
CA ARG A 155 33.84 10.41 22.61
C ARG A 155 34.78 9.29 23.05
N GLU A 156 34.56 8.07 22.57
CA GLU A 156 35.24 6.85 23.05
C GLU A 156 36.39 6.40 22.12
N TYR A 157 36.33 6.74 20.83
CA TYR A 157 37.37 6.47 19.83
C TYR A 157 37.89 7.75 19.14
N PRO A 158 38.17 8.85 19.89
CA PRO A 158 38.38 10.20 19.33
C PRO A 158 39.54 10.29 18.34
N ASP A 159 40.60 9.51 18.52
CA ASP A 159 41.78 9.57 17.65
C ASP A 159 41.55 8.83 16.33
N LEU A 160 40.86 7.67 16.35
CA LEU A 160 40.47 6.93 15.15
C LEU A 160 39.46 7.73 14.32
N VAL A 161 38.50 8.40 14.97
CA VAL A 161 37.58 9.32 14.27
C VAL A 161 38.34 10.52 13.71
N ARG A 162 39.27 11.14 14.46
CA ARG A 162 40.05 12.30 13.97
C ARG A 162 40.97 11.96 12.81
N GLU A 163 41.46 10.72 12.73
CA GLU A 163 42.24 10.23 11.58
C GLU A 163 41.39 10.13 10.30
N HIS A 164 40.12 9.75 10.42
CA HIS A 164 39.27 9.39 9.27
C HIS A 164 38.28 10.50 8.85
N ILE A 165 37.66 11.22 9.80
CA ILE A 165 36.60 12.19 9.51
C ILE A 165 37.05 13.29 8.55
N SER A 166 36.26 13.55 7.51
CA SER A 166 36.52 14.59 6.50
C SER A 166 37.84 14.42 5.73
N THR A 167 38.39 13.21 5.69
CA THR A 167 39.55 12.90 4.81
C THR A 167 39.13 12.39 3.44
N VAL A 168 37.94 11.80 3.32
CA VAL A 168 37.38 11.28 2.06
C VAL A 168 36.37 12.25 1.48
N VAL A 169 35.51 12.84 2.31
CA VAL A 169 34.64 13.98 1.97
C VAL A 169 35.06 15.20 2.80
N PRO A 170 36.04 15.99 2.31
CA PRO A 170 36.48 17.21 2.97
C PRO A 170 35.34 18.21 3.24
N ILE A 171 35.46 18.98 4.32
CA ILE A 171 34.61 20.16 4.60
C ILE A 171 34.32 20.98 3.33
N GLY A 172 35.36 21.28 2.54
CA GLY A 172 35.27 22.13 1.34
C GLY A 172 34.87 21.41 0.05
N ASP A 173 34.46 20.14 0.11
CA ASP A 173 34.14 19.33 -1.08
C ASP A 173 32.97 19.91 -1.89
N ASN A 174 31.90 20.30 -1.19
CA ASN A 174 30.74 21.01 -1.73
C ASN A 174 29.96 21.68 -0.60
N LYS A 175 29.02 22.57 -0.93
CA LYS A 175 28.28 23.36 0.08
C LYS A 175 27.47 22.49 1.04
N PHE A 176 26.87 21.38 0.60
CA PHE A 176 26.08 20.51 1.47
C PHE A 176 26.96 19.59 2.34
N ALA A 177 28.13 19.17 1.84
CA ALA A 177 29.15 18.53 2.66
C ALA A 177 29.70 19.49 3.75
N ALA A 178 29.85 20.79 3.47
CA ALA A 178 30.19 21.80 4.47
C ALA A 178 29.08 21.98 5.52
N LEU A 179 27.82 22.05 5.08
CA LEU A 179 26.65 22.16 5.95
C LEU A 179 26.53 20.96 6.90
N ASN A 180 26.60 19.75 6.36
CA ASN A 180 26.67 18.51 7.15
C ASN A 180 27.85 18.54 8.12
N SER A 181 29.06 18.90 7.66
CA SER A 181 30.25 18.91 8.52
C SER A 181 30.12 19.91 9.70
N ALA A 182 29.29 20.95 9.58
CA ALA A 182 28.96 21.85 10.68
C ALA A 182 27.87 21.29 11.61
N PHE A 183 26.78 20.77 11.04
CA PHE A 183 25.55 20.43 11.77
C PHE A 183 25.28 18.94 11.95
N TRP A 184 26.21 18.03 11.60
CA TRP A 184 26.00 16.58 11.69
C TRP A 184 25.50 16.18 13.08
N SER A 185 24.39 15.45 13.07
CA SER A 185 23.55 15.24 14.24
C SER A 185 23.54 13.78 14.68
N GLY A 186 23.74 12.85 13.74
CA GLY A 186 23.79 11.40 13.96
C GLY A 186 24.50 10.70 12.82
N GLY A 187 24.20 9.42 12.61
CA GLY A 187 24.88 8.53 11.67
C GLY A 187 25.95 7.66 12.33
N SER A 188 26.43 6.67 11.59
CA SER A 188 27.10 5.48 12.12
C SER A 188 28.62 5.52 12.02
N PHE A 189 29.31 4.95 13.00
CA PHE A 189 30.74 4.64 12.94
C PHE A 189 30.95 3.12 12.96
N VAL A 190 31.51 2.58 11.88
CA VAL A 190 31.88 1.16 11.74
C VAL A 190 33.39 1.04 11.55
N TYR A 191 34.03 0.14 12.32
CA TYR A 191 35.39 -0.33 12.11
C TYR A 191 35.43 -1.85 12.22
N VAL A 192 35.89 -2.52 11.17
CA VAL A 192 36.06 -3.97 11.08
C VAL A 192 37.56 -4.30 11.03
N PRO A 193 38.12 -5.02 12.02
CA PRO A 193 39.56 -5.27 12.12
C PRO A 193 40.13 -6.15 11.01
N GLN A 194 41.47 -6.10 10.86
CA GLN A 194 42.24 -6.92 9.93
C GLN A 194 41.83 -8.41 9.95
N GLY A 195 41.49 -8.93 8.77
CA GLY A 195 41.12 -10.34 8.54
C GLY A 195 39.74 -10.77 9.04
N VAL A 196 38.91 -9.86 9.55
CA VAL A 196 37.56 -10.18 10.05
C VAL A 196 36.53 -10.11 8.91
N ASN A 197 35.83 -11.23 8.66
CA ASN A 197 34.69 -11.27 7.75
C ASN A 197 33.38 -11.12 8.53
N VAL A 198 32.60 -10.09 8.23
CA VAL A 198 31.30 -9.81 8.87
C VAL A 198 30.20 -10.49 8.05
N GLU A 199 30.03 -11.78 8.30
CA GLU A 199 29.13 -12.67 7.54
C GLU A 199 27.64 -12.33 7.70
N ILE A 200 27.24 -11.93 8.91
CA ILE A 200 25.91 -11.37 9.14
C ILE A 200 25.97 -9.87 8.84
N PRO A 201 25.22 -9.41 7.84
CA PRO A 201 25.38 -8.05 7.34
C PRO A 201 24.79 -7.00 8.32
N LEU A 202 25.53 -5.92 8.60
CA LEU A 202 25.20 -4.85 9.57
C LEU A 202 23.93 -4.06 9.15
N GLN A 203 23.37 -3.21 10.01
CA GLN A 203 22.22 -2.39 9.61
C GLN A 203 22.13 -1.08 10.40
N ALA A 204 21.48 -0.07 9.83
CA ALA A 204 20.93 1.06 10.58
C ALA A 204 19.64 1.56 9.95
N TYR A 205 18.70 1.99 10.79
CA TYR A 205 17.38 2.47 10.39
C TYR A 205 17.23 3.97 10.70
N PHE A 206 16.92 4.76 9.67
CA PHE A 206 16.85 6.22 9.75
C PHE A 206 15.39 6.71 9.68
N ARG A 207 14.97 7.45 10.70
CA ARG A 207 13.61 7.99 10.84
C ARG A 207 13.63 9.50 11.02
N ILE A 208 12.81 10.23 10.26
CA ILE A 208 12.44 11.63 10.55
C ILE A 208 11.03 11.63 11.13
N ASN A 209 10.83 12.25 12.28
CA ASN A 209 9.55 12.37 12.97
C ASN A 209 9.18 13.86 13.25
N ALA A 210 10.18 14.74 13.39
CA ALA A 210 10.03 16.17 13.59
C ALA A 210 9.75 16.97 12.28
N GLN A 211 8.90 17.99 12.39
CA GLN A 211 8.57 18.90 11.28
C GLN A 211 9.63 20.00 11.11
N ASN A 212 9.95 20.36 9.86
CA ASN A 212 11.00 21.34 9.52
C ASN A 212 12.38 21.00 10.12
N LEU A 213 12.68 19.70 10.27
CA LEU A 213 14.00 19.23 10.69
C LEU A 213 14.98 19.27 9.51
N GLY A 214 16.19 19.77 9.77
CA GLY A 214 17.37 19.41 9.00
C GLY A 214 17.99 18.14 9.60
N GLN A 215 17.97 17.03 8.85
CA GLN A 215 18.63 15.79 9.23
C GLN A 215 20.02 15.72 8.59
N PHE A 216 21.04 15.63 9.45
CA PHE A 216 22.44 15.67 9.06
C PHE A 216 23.15 14.39 9.52
N GLU A 217 22.93 13.28 8.81
CA GLU A 217 23.65 12.03 9.08
C GLU A 217 25.10 12.11 8.60
N ARG A 218 26.06 11.63 9.39
CA ARG A 218 27.41 11.34 8.90
C ARG A 218 27.77 9.90 9.23
N THR A 219 28.14 9.13 8.23
CA THR A 219 28.51 7.72 8.41
C THR A 219 29.95 7.48 7.96
N ILE A 220 30.73 6.83 8.82
CA ILE A 220 32.12 6.43 8.56
C ILE A 220 32.20 4.90 8.66
N ILE A 221 32.70 4.24 7.61
CA ILE A 221 32.90 2.77 7.61
C ILE A 221 34.36 2.48 7.24
N ILE A 222 35.06 1.76 8.11
CA ILE A 222 36.46 1.35 7.92
C ILE A 222 36.51 -0.17 7.89
N ALA A 223 36.79 -0.73 6.70
CA ALA A 223 37.11 -2.14 6.51
C ALA A 223 38.63 -2.28 6.46
N ASP A 224 39.24 -2.78 7.55
CA ASP A 224 40.69 -2.93 7.70
C ASP A 224 41.26 -4.12 6.89
N GLU A 225 42.58 -4.29 6.81
CA GLU A 225 43.23 -5.17 5.82
C GLU A 225 42.63 -6.59 5.75
N GLY A 226 42.21 -7.05 4.57
CA GLY A 226 41.63 -8.38 4.36
C GLY A 226 40.28 -8.63 5.03
N SER A 227 39.63 -7.60 5.59
CA SER A 227 38.28 -7.70 6.16
C SER A 227 37.17 -7.67 5.09
N SER A 228 35.93 -7.95 5.50
CA SER A 228 34.75 -7.95 4.62
C SER A 228 33.50 -7.49 5.37
N VAL A 229 32.68 -6.63 4.76
CA VAL A 229 31.46 -6.06 5.38
C VAL A 229 30.30 -5.82 4.39
N HIS A 230 29.07 -6.07 4.84
CA HIS A 230 27.80 -6.04 4.07
C HIS A 230 26.63 -5.59 4.98
N TYR A 231 25.38 -5.40 4.49
CA TYR A 231 24.30 -4.68 5.25
C TYR A 231 22.78 -5.13 5.03
N ILE A 232 22.12 -6.07 5.80
CA ILE A 232 20.79 -6.75 5.47
C ILE A 232 20.05 -7.70 6.53
N GLU A 233 18.94 -8.42 6.15
CA GLU A 233 17.93 -9.25 6.92
C GLU A 233 17.54 -10.69 6.32
N GLY A 234 16.36 -11.37 6.52
CA GLY A 234 16.18 -12.87 6.30
C GLY A 234 14.84 -13.69 5.95
N CYS A 235 14.75 -15.04 6.20
CA CYS A 235 13.87 -16.07 5.47
C CYS A 235 13.40 -17.44 6.19
N PHE A 236 13.14 -18.60 5.48
CA PHE A 236 12.55 -19.92 5.94
C PHE A 236 13.00 -21.18 5.11
N LEU A 237 13.10 -22.45 5.57
CA LEU A 237 13.63 -23.58 4.74
C LEU A 237 12.67 -24.28 3.74
N ALA A 238 13.27 -24.88 2.69
CA ALA A 238 12.64 -25.87 1.79
C ALA A 238 11.92 -27.04 2.51
N GLY A 239 10.84 -27.56 1.92
CA GLY A 239 10.09 -28.73 2.37
C GLY A 239 9.19 -28.50 3.57
N ALA A 240 9.17 -27.28 4.13
CA ALA A 240 8.26 -26.88 5.19
C ALA A 240 6.82 -26.73 4.63
N ARG A 241 5.83 -27.27 5.34
CA ARG A 241 4.46 -27.42 4.80
C ARG A 241 3.59 -26.22 5.10
N VAL A 242 3.17 -25.53 4.05
CA VAL A 242 2.25 -24.39 4.08
C VAL A 242 0.82 -24.87 3.96
N ARG A 243 -0.08 -24.29 4.76
CA ARG A 243 -1.50 -24.64 4.74
C ARG A 243 -2.28 -23.85 3.69
N THR A 244 -2.73 -24.54 2.65
CA THR A 244 -3.58 -23.99 1.57
C THR A 244 -5.02 -24.52 1.62
N SER A 245 -5.94 -23.89 0.89
CA SER A 245 -7.34 -24.35 0.73
C SER A 245 -7.48 -25.68 -0.03
N GLN A 246 -6.42 -26.11 -0.71
CA GLN A 246 -6.35 -27.39 -1.42
C GLN A 246 -5.56 -28.46 -0.62
N GLY A 247 -5.17 -28.16 0.62
CA GLY A 247 -4.38 -29.04 1.50
C GLY A 247 -3.04 -28.45 1.93
N GLU A 248 -2.20 -29.26 2.55
CA GLU A 248 -0.79 -28.89 2.78
C GLU A 248 -0.01 -29.00 1.46
N LYS A 249 0.69 -27.93 1.05
CA LYS A 249 1.74 -27.95 0.02
C LYS A 249 3.10 -27.72 0.68
N ASN A 250 4.21 -28.09 0.05
CA ASN A 250 5.50 -27.60 0.51
C ASN A 250 5.69 -26.11 0.13
N ILE A 251 6.51 -25.37 0.87
CA ILE A 251 6.75 -23.94 0.64
C ILE A 251 7.35 -23.64 -0.75
N GLU A 252 8.20 -24.53 -1.29
CA GLU A 252 8.73 -24.43 -2.65
C GLU A 252 7.70 -24.70 -3.76
N GLU A 253 6.51 -25.23 -3.41
CA GLU A 253 5.40 -25.53 -4.33
C GLU A 253 4.32 -24.44 -4.34
N ILE A 254 4.33 -23.51 -3.38
CA ILE A 254 3.40 -22.38 -3.30
C ILE A 254 3.58 -21.45 -4.51
N ARG A 255 2.48 -20.99 -5.10
CA ARG A 255 2.45 -20.06 -6.24
C ARG A 255 1.53 -18.87 -5.94
N PRO A 256 1.72 -17.72 -6.62
CA PRO A 256 0.73 -16.65 -6.59
C PRO A 256 -0.69 -17.17 -6.94
N ALA A 257 -1.70 -16.54 -6.36
CA ALA A 257 -3.10 -16.94 -6.31
C ALA A 257 -3.45 -18.19 -5.48
N ASP A 258 -2.48 -18.96 -4.94
CA ASP A 258 -2.79 -19.96 -3.91
C ASP A 258 -3.43 -19.28 -2.69
N GLN A 259 -4.48 -19.88 -2.12
CA GLN A 259 -5.13 -19.39 -0.91
C GLN A 259 -4.50 -20.06 0.31
N VAL A 260 -3.91 -19.26 1.22
CA VAL A 260 -3.24 -19.71 2.45
C VAL A 260 -3.99 -19.28 3.71
N LEU A 261 -3.86 -20.08 4.77
CA LEU A 261 -4.53 -19.83 6.06
C LEU A 261 -3.68 -18.87 6.89
N THR A 262 -4.26 -17.74 7.31
CA THR A 262 -3.56 -16.65 8.00
C THR A 262 -3.72 -16.72 9.52
N HIS A 263 -3.05 -15.80 10.26
CA HIS A 263 -3.20 -15.69 11.72
C HIS A 263 -4.66 -15.52 12.17
N GLN A 264 -5.52 -14.89 11.35
CA GLN A 264 -6.92 -14.61 11.69
C GLN A 264 -7.86 -15.82 11.48
N GLY A 265 -7.34 -16.98 11.08
CA GLY A 265 -8.14 -18.17 10.80
C GLY A 265 -8.99 -18.02 9.52
N ARG A 266 -8.54 -17.21 8.56
CA ARG A 266 -9.18 -16.93 7.27
C ARG A 266 -8.24 -17.20 6.09
N TRP A 267 -8.82 -17.32 4.89
CA TRP A 267 -8.07 -17.49 3.64
C TRP A 267 -7.63 -16.14 3.05
N ARG A 268 -6.40 -16.07 2.56
CA ARG A 268 -5.89 -14.95 1.76
C ARG A 268 -5.02 -15.42 0.61
N SER A 269 -4.97 -14.60 -0.43
CA SER A 269 -4.20 -14.85 -1.64
C SER A 269 -2.70 -14.68 -1.38
N VAL A 270 -1.89 -15.68 -1.73
CA VAL A 270 -0.46 -15.46 -1.96
C VAL A 270 -0.33 -14.58 -3.20
N TYR A 271 0.40 -13.47 -3.12
CA TYR A 271 0.62 -12.58 -4.27
C TYR A 271 2.07 -12.56 -4.76
N HIS A 272 3.02 -13.00 -3.94
CA HIS A 272 4.44 -13.08 -4.30
C HIS A 272 5.11 -14.28 -3.62
N THR A 273 6.13 -14.88 -4.25
CA THR A 273 6.83 -16.08 -3.75
C THR A 273 8.34 -15.94 -3.94
N MET A 274 9.10 -16.15 -2.87
CA MET A 274 10.52 -15.85 -2.73
C MET A 274 11.36 -17.12 -2.55
N ARG A 275 12.62 -17.07 -2.97
CA ARG A 275 13.64 -18.11 -2.76
C ARG A 275 15.04 -17.50 -2.79
N ARG A 276 15.94 -17.89 -1.88
CA ARG A 276 17.36 -17.52 -1.87
C ARG A 276 18.23 -18.63 -1.24
N PRO A 277 19.55 -18.67 -1.49
CA PRO A 277 20.48 -19.43 -0.63
C PRO A 277 20.60 -18.80 0.76
N TYR A 278 20.99 -19.60 1.74
CA TYR A 278 21.22 -19.23 3.13
C TYR A 278 22.37 -20.06 3.71
N SER A 279 23.23 -19.42 4.51
CA SER A 279 24.13 -20.08 5.44
C SER A 279 23.92 -19.45 6.82
N GLY A 280 23.77 -20.26 7.86
CA GLY A 280 23.47 -19.78 9.21
C GLY A 280 22.70 -20.77 10.08
N LYS A 281 22.14 -20.27 11.18
CA LYS A 281 21.50 -21.05 12.25
C LYS A 281 20.04 -21.38 11.95
N ILE A 282 19.76 -22.66 11.79
CA ILE A 282 18.41 -23.19 11.59
C ILE A 282 17.86 -23.73 12.90
N TYR A 283 16.74 -23.15 13.32
CA TYR A 283 15.98 -23.51 14.50
C TYR A 283 14.95 -24.58 14.14
N THR A 284 15.13 -25.78 14.71
CA THR A 284 14.15 -26.87 14.63
C THR A 284 13.30 -26.87 15.90
N LEU A 285 12.06 -26.41 15.79
CA LEU A 285 11.08 -26.33 16.87
C LEU A 285 10.14 -27.55 16.82
N ARG A 286 9.98 -28.24 17.96
CA ARG A 286 9.00 -29.33 18.13
C ARG A 286 8.09 -29.03 19.32
N TYR A 287 6.78 -29.09 19.11
CA TYR A 287 5.77 -28.80 20.13
C TYR A 287 5.01 -30.06 20.59
N TYR A 288 4.29 -29.95 21.70
CA TYR A 288 3.36 -30.98 22.15
C TYR A 288 2.08 -30.93 21.30
N GLY A 289 1.46 -32.07 21.00
CA GLY A 289 0.22 -32.12 20.23
C GLY A 289 0.39 -32.50 18.76
N ASP A 290 1.60 -32.41 18.21
CA ASP A 290 1.94 -33.03 16.93
C ASP A 290 3.30 -33.73 17.02
N SER A 291 3.34 -35.03 16.74
CA SER A 291 4.58 -35.81 16.69
C SER A 291 5.06 -36.11 15.27
N SER A 292 4.42 -35.54 14.25
CA SER A 292 4.73 -35.76 12.84
C SER A 292 5.35 -34.54 12.16
N GLN A 293 5.17 -33.36 12.73
CA GLN A 293 5.69 -32.07 12.26
C GLN A 293 6.90 -31.61 13.08
N ALA A 294 7.69 -30.71 12.49
CA ALA A 294 8.70 -29.92 13.16
C ALA A 294 8.96 -28.66 12.33
N LEU A 295 8.71 -27.50 12.91
CA LEU A 295 8.94 -26.22 12.24
C LEU A 295 10.46 -26.00 12.14
N ARG A 296 10.98 -25.95 10.91
CA ARG A 296 12.39 -25.66 10.61
C ARG A 296 12.47 -24.30 9.95
N VAL A 297 13.20 -23.39 10.57
CA VAL A 297 13.15 -21.96 10.28
C VAL A 297 14.51 -21.32 10.59
N THR A 298 14.82 -20.18 10.00
CA THR A 298 16.03 -19.42 10.34
C THR A 298 15.90 -18.74 11.71
N GLU A 299 17.00 -18.19 12.22
CA GLU A 299 17.07 -17.52 13.53
C GLU A 299 16.13 -16.29 13.63
N GLU A 300 16.04 -15.48 12.56
CA GLU A 300 15.32 -14.21 12.50
C GLU A 300 13.78 -14.29 12.38
N HIS A 301 13.21 -15.41 11.92
CA HIS A 301 11.85 -15.37 11.37
C HIS A 301 10.73 -15.20 12.42
N PRO A 302 9.76 -14.27 12.23
CA PRO A 302 8.66 -14.01 13.16
C PRO A 302 7.61 -15.14 13.22
N LEU A 303 7.37 -15.65 14.44
CA LEU A 303 6.39 -16.68 14.79
C LEU A 303 5.44 -16.16 15.87
N LEU A 304 4.15 -16.51 15.78
CA LEU A 304 3.15 -16.08 16.76
C LEU A 304 3.13 -17.02 17.98
N VAL A 305 3.55 -16.48 19.13
CA VAL A 305 3.94 -17.24 20.34
C VAL A 305 3.43 -16.57 21.61
N VAL A 306 3.13 -17.35 22.66
CA VAL A 306 2.89 -16.86 24.03
C VAL A 306 4.05 -17.30 24.94
N LYS A 307 4.79 -16.34 25.52
CA LYS A 307 5.87 -16.64 26.49
C LYS A 307 5.33 -17.34 27.75
N ARG A 308 6.04 -18.34 28.26
CA ARG A 308 5.66 -19.05 29.49
C ARG A 308 6.09 -18.27 30.74
N GLN A 309 5.11 -17.73 31.46
CA GLN A 309 5.33 -16.92 32.66
C GLN A 309 6.03 -17.69 33.80
N ARG A 310 5.80 -19.01 33.93
CA ARG A 310 6.33 -19.84 35.03
C ARG A 310 6.64 -21.27 34.60
N ARG A 311 7.89 -21.72 34.80
CA ARG A 311 8.43 -23.01 34.32
C ARG A 311 7.67 -24.27 34.77
N ARG A 312 6.91 -24.22 35.87
CA ARG A 312 6.13 -25.37 36.42
C ARG A 312 4.62 -25.14 36.52
N GLU A 313 4.14 -23.94 36.18
CA GLU A 313 2.72 -23.61 36.18
C GLU A 313 2.22 -23.43 34.74
N ARG A 314 0.90 -23.31 34.56
CA ARG A 314 0.26 -22.93 33.30
C ARG A 314 0.05 -21.42 33.32
N ASN A 315 0.16 -20.74 32.18
CA ASN A 315 -0.18 -19.32 32.08
C ASN A 315 -1.64 -19.09 32.51
N LYS A 316 -1.93 -17.92 33.09
CA LYS A 316 -3.30 -17.48 33.43
C LYS A 316 -3.96 -16.64 32.32
N VAL A 317 -3.12 -16.04 31.47
CA VAL A 317 -3.49 -15.20 30.34
C VAL A 317 -2.69 -15.72 29.14
N PHE A 318 -3.33 -15.80 27.98
CA PHE A 318 -2.72 -16.27 26.74
C PHE A 318 -2.92 -15.19 25.68
N GLU A 319 -2.01 -14.22 25.68
CA GLU A 319 -1.95 -13.13 24.70
C GLU A 319 -0.76 -13.43 23.76
N PRO A 320 -0.99 -13.67 22.46
CA PRO A 320 0.06 -14.04 21.53
C PRO A 320 0.78 -12.82 20.92
N GLN A 321 2.10 -12.94 20.74
CA GLN A 321 3.02 -11.90 20.27
C GLN A 321 4.01 -12.46 19.22
N TRP A 322 4.61 -11.62 18.38
CA TRP A 322 5.39 -12.02 17.19
C TRP A 322 6.91 -12.08 17.45
N LEU A 323 7.43 -13.25 17.79
CA LEU A 323 8.82 -13.45 18.22
C LEU A 323 9.67 -14.12 17.15
N PRO A 324 10.99 -13.82 17.04
CA PRO A 324 11.86 -14.55 16.13
C PRO A 324 12.10 -15.95 16.68
N ALA A 325 12.34 -16.93 15.82
CA ALA A 325 12.63 -18.30 16.25
C ALA A 325 13.78 -18.40 17.28
N ALA A 326 14.75 -17.46 17.23
CA ALA A 326 15.81 -17.29 18.21
C ALA A 326 15.36 -17.19 19.67
N GLU A 327 14.22 -16.53 19.94
CA GLU A 327 13.74 -16.24 21.30
C GLU A 327 12.86 -17.33 21.90
N VAL A 328 12.44 -18.27 21.06
CA VAL A 328 11.40 -19.23 21.37
C VAL A 328 11.98 -20.34 22.25
N ALA A 329 11.53 -20.43 23.49
CA ALA A 329 12.12 -21.31 24.50
C ALA A 329 11.28 -22.58 24.76
N VAL A 330 11.94 -23.63 25.25
CA VAL A 330 11.26 -24.89 25.63
C VAL A 330 10.25 -24.63 26.75
N GLY A 331 8.96 -24.72 26.39
CA GLY A 331 7.83 -24.51 27.27
C GLY A 331 6.98 -23.29 26.96
N ASP A 332 7.45 -22.34 26.12
CA ASP A 332 6.61 -21.31 25.49
C ASP A 332 5.54 -21.98 24.60
N TYR A 333 4.48 -21.26 24.23
CA TYR A 333 3.39 -21.83 23.43
C TYR A 333 3.38 -21.25 22.01
N VAL A 334 3.48 -22.10 20.98
CA VAL A 334 3.10 -21.69 19.61
C VAL A 334 1.58 -21.74 19.47
N VAL A 335 1.03 -20.94 18.55
CA VAL A 335 -0.42 -20.93 18.27
C VAL A 335 -0.77 -21.63 16.95
N ILE A 336 -1.89 -22.34 16.97
CA ILE A 336 -2.56 -22.95 15.81
C ILE A 336 -3.93 -22.27 15.67
N PRO A 337 -4.28 -21.63 14.54
CA PRO A 337 -5.50 -20.83 14.45
C PRO A 337 -6.74 -21.70 14.26
N VAL A 338 -7.82 -21.32 14.96
CA VAL A 338 -9.16 -21.88 14.82
C VAL A 338 -9.80 -21.25 13.57
N ARG A 339 -10.25 -22.06 12.61
CA ARG A 339 -10.91 -21.55 11.39
C ARG A 339 -12.24 -20.89 11.71
N LYS A 340 -12.41 -19.65 11.26
CA LYS A 340 -13.65 -18.88 11.41
C LYS A 340 -14.69 -19.31 10.37
N PRO A 341 -15.98 -19.44 10.73
CA PRO A 341 -17.04 -19.81 9.78
C PRO A 341 -17.22 -18.75 8.70
N VAL A 342 -17.42 -19.18 7.45
CA VAL A 342 -17.89 -18.32 6.36
C VAL A 342 -19.40 -18.16 6.46
N GLN A 343 -19.93 -16.93 6.36
CA GLN A 343 -21.38 -16.71 6.41
C GLN A 343 -22.08 -17.40 5.23
N ARG A 344 -23.11 -18.22 5.54
CA ARG A 344 -24.06 -18.87 4.60
C ARG A 344 -23.47 -19.18 3.21
N GLN A 345 -22.62 -20.19 3.16
CA GLN A 345 -22.24 -20.79 1.88
C GLN A 345 -23.48 -21.32 1.15
N ALA A 346 -23.53 -21.14 -0.17
CA ALA A 346 -24.51 -21.82 -1.01
C ALA A 346 -24.22 -23.33 -1.02
N ALA A 347 -25.25 -24.16 -1.22
CA ALA A 347 -25.07 -25.61 -1.30
C ALA A 347 -24.08 -25.94 -2.46
N PRO A 348 -22.91 -26.53 -2.16
CA PRO A 348 -21.86 -26.73 -3.15
C PRO A 348 -22.29 -27.75 -4.19
N ALA A 349 -21.86 -27.57 -5.44
CA ALA A 349 -22.38 -28.34 -6.55
C ALA A 349 -21.34 -28.58 -7.65
N VAL A 350 -21.26 -29.82 -8.13
CA VAL A 350 -20.30 -30.29 -9.13
C VAL A 350 -21.00 -30.61 -10.44
N MET A 351 -20.40 -30.21 -11.55
CA MET A 351 -20.84 -30.59 -12.90
C MET A 351 -20.21 -31.93 -13.29
N VAL A 352 -21.00 -32.99 -13.34
CA VAL A 352 -20.59 -34.33 -13.77
C VAL A 352 -21.18 -34.69 -15.12
N THR A 353 -20.34 -35.20 -16.03
CA THR A 353 -20.80 -35.71 -17.32
C THR A 353 -21.27 -37.16 -17.18
N VAL A 354 -22.51 -37.45 -17.57
CA VAL A 354 -23.14 -38.78 -17.47
C VAL A 354 -23.69 -39.19 -18.83
N ARG A 355 -23.66 -40.49 -19.15
CA ARG A 355 -24.27 -41.02 -20.39
C ARG A 355 -25.48 -41.89 -20.04
N PRO A 356 -26.72 -41.41 -20.21
CA PRO A 356 -27.91 -42.23 -19.98
C PRO A 356 -27.92 -43.48 -20.87
N GLN A 357 -28.51 -44.57 -20.40
CA GLN A 357 -28.75 -45.73 -21.25
C GLN A 357 -29.61 -45.34 -22.46
N GLY A 358 -29.14 -45.66 -23.67
CA GLY A 358 -29.78 -45.29 -24.94
C GLY A 358 -29.36 -43.93 -25.53
N ALA A 359 -28.66 -43.06 -24.78
CA ALA A 359 -28.18 -41.79 -25.31
C ALA A 359 -26.88 -41.95 -26.14
N ARG A 360 -26.83 -41.34 -27.33
CA ARG A 360 -25.59 -41.29 -28.12
C ARG A 360 -24.53 -40.43 -27.42
N ASP A 361 -24.90 -39.24 -26.97
CA ASP A 361 -23.96 -38.24 -26.51
C ASP A 361 -23.98 -38.10 -24.97
N PRO A 362 -22.86 -37.73 -24.33
CA PRO A 362 -22.82 -37.48 -22.89
C PRO A 362 -23.58 -36.19 -22.53
N ILE A 363 -24.26 -36.19 -21.38
CA ILE A 363 -25.04 -35.06 -20.88
C ILE A 363 -24.42 -34.55 -19.57
N PRO A 364 -24.14 -33.25 -19.44
CA PRO A 364 -23.73 -32.66 -18.16
C PRO A 364 -24.91 -32.61 -17.18
N ARG A 365 -24.67 -32.99 -15.92
CA ARG A 365 -25.60 -32.87 -14.80
C ARG A 365 -24.94 -32.15 -13.63
N GLN A 366 -25.73 -31.40 -12.88
CA GLN A 366 -25.30 -30.74 -11.66
C GLN A 366 -25.70 -31.58 -10.45
N VAL A 367 -24.72 -32.07 -9.70
CA VAL A 367 -24.93 -32.75 -8.41
C VAL A 367 -24.73 -31.73 -7.30
N ILE A 368 -25.77 -31.45 -6.53
CA ILE A 368 -25.74 -30.52 -5.39
C ILE A 368 -25.56 -31.32 -4.10
N PHE A 369 -24.62 -30.93 -3.25
CA PHE A 369 -24.35 -31.57 -1.96
C PHE A 369 -25.23 -30.98 -0.83
N PRO A 370 -26.14 -31.77 -0.24
CA PRO A 370 -27.07 -31.28 0.78
C PRO A 370 -26.37 -30.75 2.04
N GLN A 371 -26.76 -29.55 2.48
CA GLN A 371 -26.31 -28.94 3.73
C GLN A 371 -27.18 -29.40 4.91
N GLU A 372 -27.18 -30.72 5.18
CA GLU A 372 -27.95 -31.33 6.26
C GLU A 372 -27.15 -32.41 7.03
N PRO A 373 -27.43 -32.64 8.33
CA PRO A 373 -26.64 -33.55 9.17
C PRO A 373 -26.52 -34.98 8.63
N ASP A 374 -27.59 -35.50 8.02
CA ASP A 374 -27.62 -36.84 7.43
C ASP A 374 -26.62 -37.00 6.28
N PHE A 375 -26.46 -35.97 5.45
CA PHE A 375 -25.49 -36.00 4.36
C PHE A 375 -24.06 -35.86 4.90
N TYR A 376 -23.82 -34.97 5.86
CA TYR A 376 -22.51 -34.83 6.51
C TYR A 376 -22.09 -36.11 7.24
N ARG A 377 -23.03 -36.83 7.85
CA ARG A 377 -22.81 -38.17 8.43
C ARG A 377 -22.45 -39.22 7.36
N LEU A 378 -23.08 -39.20 6.19
CA LEU A 378 -22.68 -40.02 5.05
C LEU A 378 -21.27 -39.68 4.53
N LEU A 379 -20.90 -38.40 4.50
CA LEU A 379 -19.51 -38.01 4.18
C LEU A 379 -18.53 -38.59 5.21
N GLY A 380 -18.87 -38.54 6.50
CA GLY A 380 -18.05 -39.14 7.55
C GLY A 380 -17.80 -40.64 7.33
N TYR A 381 -18.87 -41.40 7.04
CA TYR A 381 -18.76 -42.81 6.64
C TYR A 381 -17.95 -43.00 5.35
N TYR A 382 -18.10 -42.11 4.36
CA TYR A 382 -17.33 -42.18 3.12
C TYR A 382 -15.83 -41.98 3.35
N PHE A 383 -15.40 -41.06 4.22
CA PHE A 383 -13.97 -40.83 4.43
C PHE A 383 -13.26 -41.96 5.18
N ALA A 384 -13.90 -42.57 6.19
CA ALA A 384 -13.40 -43.78 6.83
C ALA A 384 -13.47 -44.98 5.87
N GLU A 385 -14.68 -45.49 5.60
CA GLU A 385 -14.92 -46.81 5.02
C GLU A 385 -15.14 -46.82 3.50
N GLY A 386 -15.20 -45.64 2.89
CA GLY A 386 -15.59 -45.49 1.48
C GLY A 386 -14.47 -45.65 0.45
N HIS A 387 -14.86 -46.02 -0.77
CA HIS A 387 -14.08 -45.78 -1.98
C HIS A 387 -14.98 -45.67 -3.21
N ILE A 388 -14.49 -45.00 -4.26
CA ILE A 388 -15.08 -45.09 -5.60
C ILE A 388 -14.32 -46.14 -6.41
N SER A 389 -15.04 -46.95 -7.19
CA SER A 389 -14.45 -47.81 -8.21
C SER A 389 -15.10 -47.62 -9.58
N ASN A 390 -14.26 -47.64 -10.62
CA ASN A 390 -14.65 -47.51 -12.04
C ASN A 390 -15.53 -46.28 -12.36
N GLU A 391 -15.46 -45.20 -11.55
CA GLU A 391 -16.35 -44.02 -11.61
C GLU A 391 -17.86 -44.34 -11.54
N HIS A 392 -18.25 -45.55 -11.14
CA HIS A 392 -19.62 -46.07 -11.29
C HIS A 392 -20.19 -46.65 -10.00
N TYR A 393 -19.33 -46.99 -9.05
CA TYR A 393 -19.71 -47.62 -7.79
C TYR A 393 -19.12 -46.82 -6.63
N LEU A 394 -19.99 -46.31 -5.75
CA LEU A 394 -19.62 -45.83 -4.43
C LEU A 394 -19.79 -47.01 -3.46
N THR A 395 -18.69 -47.44 -2.86
CA THR A 395 -18.63 -48.62 -1.99
C THR A 395 -18.31 -48.21 -0.57
N LEU A 396 -19.07 -48.69 0.43
CA LEU A 396 -18.73 -48.61 1.85
C LEU A 396 -18.55 -50.04 2.41
N SER A 397 -17.61 -50.25 3.32
CA SER A 397 -17.43 -51.55 3.99
C SER A 397 -17.49 -51.42 5.51
N PHE A 398 -18.01 -52.42 6.21
CA PHE A 398 -18.15 -52.41 7.66
C PHE A 398 -17.87 -53.81 8.23
N SER A 399 -17.58 -53.91 9.52
CA SER A 399 -17.62 -55.20 10.22
C SER A 399 -19.04 -55.77 10.16
N ALA A 400 -19.18 -57.08 9.97
CA ALA A 400 -20.47 -57.75 10.05
C ALA A 400 -21.15 -57.63 11.43
N GLN A 401 -20.40 -57.17 12.45
CA GLN A 401 -20.88 -56.92 13.81
C GLN A 401 -21.43 -55.50 14.02
N GLU A 402 -21.15 -54.55 13.12
CA GLU A 402 -21.56 -53.14 13.20
C GLU A 402 -22.96 -52.91 12.60
N THR A 403 -23.92 -53.72 13.05
CA THR A 403 -25.26 -53.80 12.45
C THR A 403 -26.06 -52.49 12.49
N GLU A 404 -25.86 -51.64 13.50
CA GLU A 404 -26.46 -50.30 13.55
C GLU A 404 -25.90 -49.40 12.44
N TYR A 405 -24.58 -49.30 12.32
CA TYR A 405 -23.92 -48.39 11.38
C TYR A 405 -24.11 -48.83 9.93
N LEU A 406 -24.14 -50.14 9.68
CA LEU A 406 -24.44 -50.69 8.35
C LEU A 406 -25.87 -50.34 7.92
N ALA A 407 -26.86 -50.47 8.81
CA ALA A 407 -28.25 -50.11 8.51
C ALA A 407 -28.43 -48.59 8.31
N ASP A 408 -27.75 -47.77 9.10
CA ASP A 408 -27.71 -46.31 8.97
C ASP A 408 -27.10 -45.89 7.61
N ALA A 409 -25.94 -46.47 7.26
CA ALA A 409 -25.29 -46.24 5.97
C ALA A 409 -26.12 -46.73 4.77
N GLU A 410 -26.80 -47.87 4.88
CA GLU A 410 -27.71 -48.38 3.85
C GLU A 410 -28.90 -47.42 3.62
N ALA A 411 -29.49 -46.88 4.69
CA ALA A 411 -30.56 -45.89 4.60
C ALA A 411 -30.10 -44.58 3.96
N LEU A 412 -28.92 -44.07 4.35
CA LEU A 412 -28.33 -42.85 3.78
C LEU A 412 -27.95 -43.03 2.30
N LEU A 413 -27.32 -44.14 1.92
CA LEU A 413 -27.02 -44.47 0.52
C LEU A 413 -28.31 -44.61 -0.31
N THR A 414 -29.37 -45.19 0.26
CA THR A 414 -30.67 -45.31 -0.42
C THR A 414 -31.31 -43.94 -0.66
N ARG A 415 -31.28 -43.06 0.35
CA ARG A 415 -31.82 -41.68 0.28
C ARG A 415 -31.14 -40.83 -0.79
N TYR A 416 -29.80 -40.73 -0.75
CA TYR A 416 -29.05 -39.85 -1.66
C TYR A 416 -28.74 -40.50 -3.02
N GLY A 417 -28.66 -41.84 -3.07
CA GLY A 417 -28.48 -42.61 -4.30
C GLY A 417 -29.76 -42.87 -5.11
N GLN A 418 -30.93 -42.57 -4.53
CA GLN A 418 -32.28 -42.83 -5.07
C GLN A 418 -32.56 -44.30 -5.44
N LYS A 419 -31.81 -45.24 -4.86
CA LYS A 419 -31.92 -46.70 -5.04
C LYS A 419 -31.16 -47.42 -3.92
N SER A 420 -31.63 -48.59 -3.53
CA SER A 420 -30.92 -49.44 -2.56
C SER A 420 -29.52 -49.81 -3.06
N PRO A 421 -28.49 -49.79 -2.20
CA PRO A 421 -27.19 -50.37 -2.53
C PRO A 421 -27.30 -51.89 -2.67
N LEU A 422 -26.34 -52.51 -3.37
CA LEU A 422 -26.16 -53.95 -3.37
C LEU A 422 -25.31 -54.37 -2.17
N THR A 423 -25.84 -55.28 -1.35
CA THR A 423 -25.13 -55.83 -0.19
C THR A 423 -24.48 -57.17 -0.55
N ASN A 424 -23.16 -57.22 -0.48
CA ASN A 424 -22.40 -58.45 -0.76
C ASN A 424 -22.58 -59.49 0.36
N ALA A 425 -22.39 -60.77 0.01
CA ALA A 425 -22.27 -61.84 0.99
C ALA A 425 -21.06 -61.58 1.92
N GLU A 426 -21.18 -61.98 3.18
CA GLU A 426 -20.17 -61.74 4.20
C GLU A 426 -18.84 -62.44 3.87
N TYR A 427 -17.75 -61.69 3.90
CA TYR A 427 -16.42 -62.17 3.51
C TYR A 427 -15.37 -61.74 4.53
N GLN A 428 -14.65 -62.71 5.11
CA GLN A 428 -13.68 -62.51 6.19
C GLN A 428 -14.22 -61.71 7.41
N GLY A 429 -15.54 -61.79 7.66
CA GLY A 429 -16.21 -61.06 8.74
C GLY A 429 -16.56 -59.59 8.41
N GLY A 430 -16.30 -59.13 7.18
CA GLY A 430 -16.75 -57.85 6.66
C GLY A 430 -18.00 -57.97 5.80
N ARG A 431 -18.77 -56.88 5.72
CA ARG A 431 -19.88 -56.68 4.77
C ARG A 431 -19.66 -55.40 3.99
N THR A 432 -20.16 -55.37 2.75
CA THR A 432 -19.91 -54.27 1.82
C THR A 432 -21.22 -53.84 1.15
N LEU A 433 -21.49 -52.53 1.18
CA LEU A 433 -22.61 -51.86 0.52
C LEU A 433 -22.08 -51.21 -0.77
N VAL A 434 -22.67 -51.50 -1.93
CA VAL A 434 -22.24 -51.00 -3.23
C VAL A 434 -23.37 -50.23 -3.92
N LEU A 435 -23.25 -48.90 -3.98
CA LEU A 435 -24.20 -48.04 -4.68
C LEU A 435 -23.73 -47.79 -6.12
N CYS A 436 -24.38 -48.47 -7.07
CA CYS A 436 -24.09 -48.40 -8.51
C CYS A 436 -24.61 -47.09 -9.14
N SER A 437 -24.02 -45.94 -8.81
CA SER A 437 -24.46 -44.62 -9.28
C SER A 437 -23.33 -43.80 -9.89
N THR A 438 -23.19 -43.81 -11.22
CA THR A 438 -22.19 -43.01 -11.97
C THR A 438 -22.26 -41.52 -11.66
N GLU A 439 -23.46 -40.97 -11.44
CA GLU A 439 -23.65 -39.55 -11.15
C GLU A 439 -23.09 -39.16 -9.77
N LEU A 440 -23.46 -39.91 -8.72
CA LEU A 440 -22.96 -39.66 -7.37
C LEU A 440 -21.49 -40.09 -7.20
N ALA A 441 -21.07 -41.20 -7.82
CA ALA A 441 -19.70 -41.70 -7.76
C ALA A 441 -18.71 -40.77 -8.46
N ARG A 442 -19.09 -40.14 -9.59
CA ARG A 442 -18.25 -39.09 -10.22
C ARG A 442 -18.20 -37.82 -9.39
N ALA A 443 -19.32 -37.40 -8.78
CA ALA A 443 -19.34 -36.22 -7.93
C ALA A 443 -18.45 -36.42 -6.68
N PHE A 444 -18.52 -37.60 -6.05
CA PHE A 444 -17.66 -37.95 -4.91
C PHE A 444 -16.19 -38.11 -5.32
N ALA A 445 -15.90 -38.73 -6.47
CA ALA A 445 -14.52 -38.86 -6.97
C ALA A 445 -13.88 -37.50 -7.27
N TYR A 446 -14.65 -36.55 -7.81
CA TYR A 446 -14.20 -35.19 -8.10
C TYR A 446 -13.99 -34.36 -6.83
N GLU A 447 -14.98 -34.33 -5.95
CA GLU A 447 -15.01 -33.45 -4.77
C GLU A 447 -14.20 -33.97 -3.58
N PHE A 448 -14.14 -35.29 -3.39
CA PHE A 448 -13.63 -35.91 -2.16
C PHE A 448 -12.47 -36.88 -2.40
N GLY A 449 -12.09 -37.12 -3.65
CA GLY A 449 -11.17 -38.20 -4.05
C GLY A 449 -11.83 -39.59 -4.01
N SER A 450 -11.22 -40.55 -4.70
CA SER A 450 -11.72 -41.92 -4.91
C SER A 450 -11.19 -42.95 -3.93
N THR A 451 -9.94 -42.81 -3.47
CA THR A 451 -9.24 -43.80 -2.61
C THR A 451 -8.55 -43.12 -1.43
N ILE A 452 -8.00 -43.90 -0.50
CA ILE A 452 -7.28 -43.37 0.68
C ILE A 452 -6.03 -42.54 0.35
N ALA A 453 -5.50 -42.62 -0.88
CA ALA A 453 -4.33 -41.88 -1.34
C ALA A 453 -4.66 -40.47 -1.87
N ASP A 454 -5.82 -40.31 -2.52
CA ASP A 454 -6.30 -39.06 -3.14
C ASP A 454 -7.48 -38.41 -2.39
N LYS A 455 -8.02 -39.09 -1.37
CA LYS A 455 -9.05 -38.55 -0.47
C LYS A 455 -8.57 -37.28 0.25
N HIS A 456 -9.39 -36.23 0.14
CA HIS A 456 -9.21 -34.96 0.85
C HIS A 456 -10.59 -34.42 1.28
N VAL A 457 -10.62 -33.66 2.38
CA VAL A 457 -11.87 -33.09 2.94
C VAL A 457 -11.95 -31.61 2.52
N PRO A 458 -12.93 -31.19 1.71
CA PRO A 458 -13.04 -29.80 1.25
C PRO A 458 -13.31 -28.81 2.37
N ASP A 459 -12.93 -27.56 2.12
CA ASP A 459 -13.10 -26.47 3.08
C ASP A 459 -14.56 -26.20 3.43
N TRP A 460 -15.52 -26.35 2.51
CA TRP A 460 -16.94 -26.18 2.83
C TRP A 460 -17.46 -27.23 3.82
N VAL A 461 -16.84 -28.43 3.90
CA VAL A 461 -17.15 -29.44 4.93
C VAL A 461 -16.54 -29.02 6.27
N LEU A 462 -15.30 -28.52 6.26
CA LEU A 462 -14.58 -28.12 7.47
C LEU A 462 -15.07 -26.79 8.07
N ASP A 463 -15.57 -25.87 7.24
CA ASP A 463 -16.01 -24.52 7.64
C ASP A 463 -17.51 -24.45 7.98
N ALA A 464 -18.25 -25.54 7.74
CA ALA A 464 -19.70 -25.69 7.96
C ALA A 464 -20.18 -25.31 9.38
N GLU A 465 -21.51 -25.15 9.52
CA GLU A 465 -22.13 -24.89 10.83
C GLU A 465 -21.85 -26.04 11.82
N PRO A 466 -21.73 -25.75 13.14
CA PRO A 466 -21.28 -26.75 14.12
C PRO A 466 -22.09 -28.06 14.16
N GLU A 467 -23.40 -28.03 13.90
CA GLU A 467 -24.23 -29.26 13.85
C GLU A 467 -23.95 -30.14 12.63
N LEU A 468 -23.60 -29.53 11.49
CA LEU A 468 -23.15 -30.27 10.29
C LEU A 468 -21.77 -30.88 10.52
N LEU A 469 -20.84 -30.10 11.07
CA LEU A 469 -19.49 -30.55 11.40
C LEU A 469 -19.50 -31.69 12.45
N LYS A 470 -20.37 -31.59 13.48
CA LYS A 470 -20.63 -32.66 14.45
C LYS A 470 -21.07 -33.95 13.74
N ALA A 471 -22.02 -33.88 12.81
CA ALA A 471 -22.51 -35.07 12.11
C ALA A 471 -21.41 -35.74 11.27
N PHE A 472 -20.54 -34.94 10.63
CA PHE A 472 -19.37 -35.42 9.90
C PHE A 472 -18.33 -36.10 10.80
N VAL A 473 -17.92 -35.45 11.90
CA VAL A 473 -16.99 -36.03 12.88
C VAL A 473 -17.58 -37.30 13.51
N GLY A 474 -18.90 -37.35 13.72
CA GLY A 474 -19.62 -38.53 14.20
C GLY A 474 -19.61 -39.70 13.21
N GLY A 475 -19.76 -39.44 11.91
CA GLY A 475 -19.62 -40.45 10.86
C GLY A 475 -18.20 -41.01 10.75
N LEU A 476 -17.18 -40.13 10.79
CA LEU A 476 -15.76 -40.54 10.83
C LEU A 476 -15.44 -41.38 12.06
N TRP A 477 -15.98 -40.99 13.22
CA TRP A 477 -15.80 -41.73 14.48
C TRP A 477 -16.43 -43.13 14.45
N ARG A 478 -17.56 -43.31 13.75
CA ARG A 478 -18.26 -44.61 13.68
C ARG A 478 -17.54 -45.67 12.83
N GLY A 479 -16.56 -45.29 12.00
CA GLY A 479 -15.64 -46.21 11.32
C GLY A 479 -14.33 -46.39 12.11
N ASP A 480 -13.37 -45.51 11.90
CA ASP A 480 -11.99 -45.60 12.43
C ASP A 480 -11.83 -45.26 13.96
N GLY A 481 -12.92 -45.16 14.72
CA GLY A 481 -12.92 -44.74 16.12
C GLY A 481 -12.72 -45.87 17.14
N SER A 482 -11.87 -45.63 18.15
CA SER A 482 -11.64 -46.57 19.26
C SER A 482 -11.40 -45.87 20.60
N TYR A 483 -12.09 -46.29 21.67
CA TYR A 483 -11.93 -45.75 23.03
C TYR A 483 -11.07 -46.67 23.91
N ASP A 484 -10.04 -46.10 24.54
CA ASP A 484 -9.17 -46.81 25.48
C ASP A 484 -9.62 -46.53 26.92
N ALA A 485 -10.44 -47.43 27.46
CA ALA A 485 -10.98 -47.30 28.82
C ALA A 485 -9.90 -47.36 29.92
N HIS A 486 -8.74 -47.97 29.66
CA HIS A 486 -7.63 -48.02 30.61
C HIS A 486 -6.82 -46.71 30.63
N LYS A 487 -6.72 -46.03 29.49
CA LYS A 487 -6.00 -44.76 29.34
C LYS A 487 -6.90 -43.52 29.33
N ASN A 488 -8.22 -43.72 29.41
CA ASN A 488 -9.25 -42.68 29.39
C ASN A 488 -9.11 -41.69 28.21
N MET A 489 -8.95 -42.25 27.00
CA MET A 489 -8.71 -41.47 25.78
C MET A 489 -9.41 -42.09 24.56
N PHE A 490 -9.89 -41.24 23.66
CA PHE A 490 -10.41 -41.63 22.36
C PHE A 490 -9.27 -41.59 21.32
N ARG A 491 -9.31 -42.51 20.35
CA ARG A 491 -8.33 -42.65 19.29
C ARG A 491 -9.01 -42.86 17.94
N PHE A 492 -8.77 -41.95 17.00
CA PHE A 492 -9.07 -42.12 15.59
C PHE A 492 -7.75 -42.37 14.86
N SER A 493 -7.66 -43.34 13.95
CA SER A 493 -6.39 -43.71 13.31
C SER A 493 -6.52 -43.87 11.80
N SER A 494 -5.70 -43.14 11.03
CA SER A 494 -5.66 -43.27 9.57
C SER A 494 -4.24 -43.38 9.05
N ILE A 495 -4.10 -43.99 7.87
CA ILE A 495 -2.89 -43.94 7.05
C ILE A 495 -2.81 -42.65 6.22
N SER A 496 -3.95 -41.99 5.97
CA SER A 496 -3.99 -40.68 5.29
C SER A 496 -3.73 -39.55 6.27
N ARG A 497 -2.71 -38.73 5.97
CA ARG A 497 -2.43 -37.48 6.70
C ARG A 497 -3.60 -36.51 6.54
N ASN A 498 -4.10 -36.33 5.32
CA ASN A 498 -5.15 -35.36 5.00
C ASN A 498 -6.42 -35.58 5.85
N ILE A 499 -6.87 -36.84 5.97
CA ILE A 499 -8.04 -37.20 6.78
C ILE A 499 -7.76 -37.03 8.28
N ALA A 500 -6.58 -37.44 8.76
CA ALA A 500 -6.21 -37.29 10.18
C ALA A 500 -6.16 -35.81 10.62
N TYR A 501 -5.64 -34.92 9.76
CA TYR A 501 -5.60 -33.49 10.04
C TYR A 501 -6.98 -32.85 9.88
N ALA A 502 -7.75 -33.18 8.83
CA ALA A 502 -9.13 -32.72 8.69
C ALA A 502 -9.99 -33.09 9.92
N PHE A 503 -9.83 -34.30 10.47
CA PHE A 503 -10.49 -34.70 11.72
C PHE A 503 -9.98 -33.87 12.92
N ARG A 504 -8.67 -33.65 13.07
CA ARG A 504 -8.09 -32.76 14.11
C ARG A 504 -8.64 -31.34 14.04
N ASP A 505 -8.79 -30.77 12.85
CA ASP A 505 -9.19 -29.38 12.65
C ASP A 505 -10.72 -29.22 12.75
N ALA A 506 -11.49 -30.24 12.40
CA ALA A 506 -12.91 -30.32 12.73
C ALA A 506 -13.13 -30.36 14.26
N LEU A 507 -12.35 -31.16 14.99
CA LEU A 507 -12.35 -31.16 16.46
C LEU A 507 -11.95 -29.80 17.05
N LEU A 508 -10.94 -29.14 16.47
CA LEU A 508 -10.50 -27.80 16.85
C LEU A 508 -11.65 -26.78 16.80
N ARG A 509 -12.40 -26.73 15.69
CA ARG A 509 -13.60 -25.85 15.55
C ARG A 509 -14.74 -26.24 16.50
N LEU A 510 -14.79 -27.48 16.98
CA LEU A 510 -15.75 -27.93 18.00
C LEU A 510 -15.27 -27.69 19.45
N GLY A 511 -14.13 -27.00 19.65
CA GLY A 511 -13.57 -26.72 20.97
C GLY A 511 -12.80 -27.89 21.61
N ILE A 512 -12.46 -28.91 20.82
CA ILE A 512 -11.90 -30.19 21.29
C ILE A 512 -10.44 -30.28 20.86
N ALA A 513 -9.50 -29.97 21.76
CA ALA A 513 -8.07 -30.11 21.46
C ALA A 513 -7.66 -31.61 21.41
N ALA A 514 -7.02 -32.02 20.32
CA ALA A 514 -6.57 -33.39 20.08
C ALA A 514 -5.12 -33.42 19.59
N SER A 515 -4.42 -34.53 19.85
CA SER A 515 -2.99 -34.68 19.51
C SER A 515 -2.74 -35.68 18.37
N VAL A 516 -1.93 -35.29 17.38
CA VAL A 516 -1.47 -36.14 16.29
C VAL A 516 -0.26 -36.96 16.76
N ASN A 517 -0.41 -38.27 16.86
CA ASN A 517 0.70 -39.19 17.12
C ASN A 517 1.03 -39.98 15.84
N PHE A 518 2.22 -39.75 15.29
CA PHE A 518 2.73 -40.48 14.13
C PHE A 518 3.50 -41.73 14.57
N SER A 519 3.18 -42.87 13.95
CA SER A 519 3.86 -44.14 14.18
C SER A 519 4.39 -44.71 12.86
N GLN A 520 5.70 -44.74 12.72
CA GLN A 520 6.35 -45.41 11.59
C GLN A 520 6.32 -46.93 11.84
N ARG A 521 5.71 -47.67 10.91
CA ARG A 521 5.49 -49.11 11.02
C ARG A 521 6.52 -49.87 10.19
N ARG A 522 6.79 -51.13 10.56
CA ARG A 522 7.69 -52.00 9.78
C ARG A 522 7.02 -52.38 8.46
N PRO A 523 7.74 -52.29 7.31
CA PRO A 523 7.23 -52.76 6.02
C PRO A 523 6.68 -54.20 6.10
N PRO A 524 5.62 -54.55 5.34
CA PRO A 524 4.94 -53.74 4.33
C PRO A 524 3.88 -52.76 4.91
N ARG A 525 3.72 -52.64 6.22
CA ARG A 525 2.70 -51.75 6.82
C ARG A 525 3.14 -50.28 6.69
N GLN A 526 2.28 -49.46 6.09
CA GLN A 526 2.48 -48.01 5.98
C GLN A 526 2.51 -47.33 7.35
N PRO A 527 3.13 -46.14 7.48
CA PRO A 527 3.01 -45.31 8.68
C PRO A 527 1.56 -44.97 9.01
N MET A 528 1.26 -44.68 10.28
CA MET A 528 -0.09 -44.36 10.74
C MET A 528 -0.11 -43.14 11.65
N TYR A 529 -1.06 -42.24 11.36
CA TYR A 529 -1.41 -41.08 12.17
C TYR A 529 -2.57 -41.46 13.10
N THR A 530 -2.37 -41.36 14.40
CA THR A 530 -3.41 -41.57 15.41
C THR A 530 -3.71 -40.27 16.12
N ILE A 531 -4.91 -39.73 15.90
CA ILE A 531 -5.46 -38.59 16.63
C ILE A 531 -5.93 -39.10 17.99
N VAL A 532 -5.42 -38.50 19.06
CA VAL A 532 -5.73 -38.86 20.46
C VAL A 532 -6.41 -37.70 21.17
N ILE A 533 -7.61 -37.96 21.69
CA ILE A 533 -8.41 -37.02 22.47
C ILE A 533 -8.35 -37.48 23.94
N ALA A 534 -7.63 -36.73 24.76
CA ALA A 534 -7.37 -37.04 26.16
C ALA A 534 -8.08 -36.05 27.11
N SER A 535 -8.00 -36.30 28.42
CA SER A 535 -8.56 -35.41 29.45
C SER A 535 -8.05 -33.95 29.33
N PRO A 536 -8.92 -32.93 29.49
CA PRO A 536 -10.36 -33.00 29.80
C PRO A 536 -11.28 -33.14 28.57
N TYR A 537 -10.75 -32.96 27.36
CA TYR A 537 -11.51 -32.91 26.11
C TYR A 537 -12.17 -34.25 25.75
N ASN A 538 -11.65 -35.37 26.28
CA ASN A 538 -12.26 -36.70 26.21
C ASN A 538 -13.74 -36.70 26.67
N ALA A 539 -14.10 -35.99 27.74
CA ALA A 539 -15.46 -36.00 28.27
C ALA A 539 -16.43 -35.21 27.38
N VAL A 540 -15.95 -34.11 26.79
CA VAL A 540 -16.69 -33.30 25.80
C VAL A 540 -16.94 -34.12 24.53
N PHE A 541 -15.89 -34.75 23.99
CA PHE A 541 -16.00 -35.63 22.82
C PHE A 541 -16.89 -36.85 23.10
N GLY A 542 -16.73 -37.49 24.26
CA GLY A 542 -17.51 -38.65 24.68
C GLY A 542 -19.01 -38.35 24.80
N ALA A 543 -19.37 -37.19 25.36
CA ALA A 543 -20.76 -36.73 25.38
C ALA A 543 -21.29 -36.46 23.95
N PHE A 544 -20.45 -35.95 23.06
CA PHE A 544 -20.79 -35.70 21.66
C PHE A 544 -20.98 -36.99 20.83
N VAL A 545 -20.15 -38.03 21.00
CA VAL A 545 -20.28 -39.32 20.27
C VAL A 545 -21.16 -40.35 20.98
N GLY A 546 -21.79 -40.01 22.11
CA GLY A 546 -22.65 -40.92 22.88
C GLY A 546 -21.90 -41.98 23.71
N GLN A 547 -20.58 -41.86 23.88
CA GLN A 547 -19.74 -42.78 24.64
C GLN A 547 -19.15 -42.08 25.87
N ALA A 548 -19.75 -42.30 27.04
CA ALA A 548 -19.35 -41.63 28.27
C ALA A 548 -17.89 -41.95 28.70
N ALA A 549 -17.11 -40.90 28.94
CA ALA A 549 -15.74 -40.99 29.45
C ALA A 549 -15.56 -40.12 30.71
N PRO A 550 -14.84 -40.59 31.75
CA PRO A 550 -14.60 -39.80 32.96
C PRO A 550 -13.86 -38.48 32.68
N ALA A 551 -14.46 -37.37 33.12
CA ALA A 551 -13.82 -36.05 33.09
C ALA A 551 -12.69 -35.95 34.13
N GLY A 552 -11.49 -35.59 33.69
CA GLY A 552 -10.38 -35.22 34.57
C GLY A 552 -10.28 -33.71 34.81
N GLN A 553 -9.32 -33.31 35.64
CA GLN A 553 -9.10 -31.90 35.97
C GLN A 553 -8.55 -31.12 34.77
N TRP A 554 -9.18 -29.98 34.44
CA TRP A 554 -8.78 -29.11 33.33
C TRP A 554 -7.33 -28.63 33.41
N GLY A 555 -6.79 -28.42 34.63
CA GLY A 555 -5.39 -28.06 34.85
C GLY A 555 -4.36 -29.15 34.47
N GLY A 556 -4.79 -30.38 34.20
CA GLY A 556 -3.91 -31.49 33.84
C GLY A 556 -3.54 -31.56 32.36
N SER A 557 -4.20 -30.81 31.47
CA SER A 557 -3.87 -30.79 30.04
C SER A 557 -2.80 -29.75 29.71
N PRO A 558 -1.81 -30.05 28.85
CA PRO A 558 -0.86 -29.06 28.36
C PRO A 558 -1.49 -28.04 27.39
N PHE A 559 -2.66 -28.33 26.82
CA PHE A 559 -3.28 -27.52 25.77
C PHE A 559 -4.28 -26.50 26.34
N HIS A 560 -4.26 -25.29 25.76
CA HIS A 560 -5.32 -24.30 25.93
C HIS A 560 -5.96 -24.01 24.57
N ILE A 561 -7.25 -23.69 24.58
CA ILE A 561 -8.01 -23.33 23.39
C ILE A 561 -8.96 -22.19 23.77
N ASP A 562 -9.07 -21.20 22.89
CA ASP A 562 -10.09 -20.15 22.92
C ASP A 562 -10.85 -20.10 21.58
N GLU A 563 -11.52 -18.98 21.28
CA GLU A 563 -12.26 -18.78 20.03
C GLU A 563 -11.37 -18.55 18.78
N ASN A 564 -10.09 -18.20 18.95
CA ASN A 564 -9.17 -17.84 17.88
C ASN A 564 -8.00 -18.83 17.75
N TYR A 565 -7.52 -19.43 18.84
CA TYR A 565 -6.28 -20.21 18.85
C TYR A 565 -6.33 -21.45 19.75
N LEU A 566 -5.60 -22.49 19.33
CA LEU A 566 -5.10 -23.58 20.16
C LEU A 566 -3.63 -23.30 20.48
N TYR A 567 -3.33 -23.09 21.76
CA TYR A 567 -1.99 -22.85 22.29
C TYR A 567 -1.34 -24.18 22.69
N VAL A 568 -0.21 -24.51 22.05
CA VAL A 568 0.51 -25.77 22.30
C VAL A 568 1.95 -25.50 22.77
N PRO A 569 2.36 -26.05 23.94
CA PRO A 569 3.68 -25.77 24.48
C PRO A 569 4.79 -26.45 23.67
N ILE A 570 5.95 -25.82 23.64
CA ILE A 570 7.14 -26.31 22.94
C ILE A 570 7.84 -27.37 23.79
N ARG A 571 8.19 -28.49 23.14
CA ARG A 571 8.78 -29.68 23.75
C ARG A 571 10.30 -29.68 23.63
N SER A 572 10.84 -29.20 22.51
CA SER A 572 12.28 -29.09 22.28
C SER A 572 12.58 -28.04 21.21
N VAL A 573 13.70 -27.35 21.40
CA VAL A 573 14.36 -26.50 20.42
C VAL A 573 15.73 -27.10 20.17
N SER A 574 16.15 -27.21 18.92
CA SER A 574 17.51 -27.61 18.55
C SER A 574 17.98 -26.74 17.38
N VAL A 575 19.19 -26.19 17.49
CA VAL A 575 19.80 -25.34 16.47
C VAL A 575 20.86 -26.14 15.72
N GLU A 576 20.91 -25.99 14.40
CA GLU A 576 21.88 -26.60 13.49
C GLU A 576 22.34 -25.54 12.48
N GLU A 577 23.64 -25.41 12.25
CA GLU A 577 24.18 -24.52 11.21
C GLU A 577 24.28 -25.27 9.89
N MET A 578 23.79 -24.67 8.80
CA MET A 578 23.89 -25.27 7.46
C MET A 578 23.82 -24.25 6.32
N GLU A 579 24.44 -24.62 5.20
CA GLU A 579 24.15 -24.07 3.88
C GLU A 579 22.92 -24.78 3.30
N THR A 580 21.91 -24.01 2.89
CA THR A 580 20.66 -24.56 2.34
C THR A 580 19.91 -23.52 1.48
N GLU A 581 18.81 -23.93 0.84
CA GLU A 581 17.88 -23.00 0.19
C GLU A 581 16.71 -22.65 1.10
N VAL A 582 16.41 -21.35 1.16
CA VAL A 582 15.32 -20.77 1.93
C VAL A 582 14.33 -20.04 1.02
N TYR A 583 13.09 -19.92 1.49
CA TYR A 583 11.88 -19.53 0.78
C TYR A 583 11.06 -18.59 1.68
N ASN A 584 10.15 -17.82 1.11
CA ASN A 584 9.12 -17.05 1.82
C ASN A 584 8.00 -16.69 0.82
N PHE A 585 6.86 -16.14 1.23
CA PHE A 585 5.82 -15.68 0.29
C PHE A 585 4.88 -14.64 0.93
N SER A 586 4.51 -13.62 0.16
CA SER A 586 3.70 -12.50 0.65
C SER A 586 2.20 -12.78 0.52
N VAL A 587 1.41 -12.30 1.49
CA VAL A 587 0.02 -12.74 1.69
C VAL A 587 -0.91 -11.55 1.86
N GLU A 588 -1.87 -11.44 0.95
CA GLU A 588 -2.78 -10.30 0.81
C GLU A 588 -3.46 -9.92 2.14
N GLN A 589 -3.42 -8.64 2.52
CA GLN A 589 -4.02 -8.02 3.72
C GLN A 589 -3.47 -8.47 5.08
N ASP A 590 -3.20 -9.76 5.28
CA ASP A 590 -2.90 -10.35 6.58
C ASP A 590 -1.41 -10.59 6.81
N GLU A 591 -0.60 -10.51 5.74
CA GLU A 591 0.87 -10.62 5.70
C GLU A 591 1.45 -11.74 6.59
N SER A 592 0.75 -12.88 6.61
CA SER A 592 1.03 -14.01 7.50
C SER A 592 0.41 -15.31 7.00
N TYR A 593 0.97 -16.44 7.44
CA TYR A 593 0.54 -17.76 7.01
C TYR A 593 0.83 -18.84 8.05
N VAL A 594 0.14 -19.98 7.91
CA VAL A 594 0.38 -21.20 8.70
C VAL A 594 1.37 -22.12 7.98
N CYS A 595 2.52 -22.38 8.60
CA CYS A 595 3.57 -23.29 8.14
C CYS A 595 3.93 -24.31 9.25
N GLU A 596 4.02 -25.61 8.92
CA GLU A 596 4.14 -26.72 9.89
C GLU A 596 3.21 -26.52 11.11
N GLY A 597 1.95 -26.20 10.83
CA GLY A 597 0.90 -25.99 11.84
C GLY A 597 0.96 -24.68 12.64
N VAL A 598 2.04 -23.89 12.53
CA VAL A 598 2.31 -22.68 13.31
C VAL A 598 2.18 -21.41 12.46
N VAL A 599 1.76 -20.31 13.08
CA VAL A 599 1.55 -19.01 12.44
C VAL A 599 2.85 -18.18 12.33
N SER A 600 3.11 -17.61 11.15
CA SER A 600 4.34 -16.89 10.75
C SER A 600 4.01 -15.58 9.98
N HIS A 601 4.94 -14.61 9.84
CA HIS A 601 4.68 -13.25 9.29
C HIS A 601 5.71 -12.77 8.23
N ASN A 602 5.36 -11.71 7.49
CA ASN A 602 6.21 -11.05 6.46
C ASN A 602 6.89 -9.75 6.99
N CYS A 603 7.53 -8.93 6.14
CA CYS A 603 8.43 -7.82 6.52
C CYS A 603 8.24 -6.51 5.69
N THR A 604 8.81 -5.37 6.14
CA THR A 604 8.94 -3.98 5.57
C THR A 604 7.85 -2.90 5.85
N ALA A 605 8.22 -1.59 5.79
CA ALA A 605 7.53 -0.45 6.47
C ALA A 605 7.57 0.97 5.76
N PRO A 606 6.76 2.00 6.16
CA PRO A 606 6.51 3.26 5.39
C PRO A 606 6.75 4.66 6.08
N GLN A 607 6.55 5.78 5.35
CA GLN A 607 6.86 7.21 5.72
C GLN A 607 5.83 8.28 5.17
N TYR A 608 6.11 9.61 5.05
CA TYR A 608 5.87 10.74 6.03
C TYR A 608 5.27 12.02 5.33
N SER A 609 5.19 13.21 5.96
CA SER A 609 4.26 14.32 5.55
C SER A 609 4.65 15.83 5.50
N THR A 610 5.79 16.35 6.00
CA THR A 610 6.12 17.83 5.94
C THR A 610 7.47 18.14 5.29
N TRP A 611 7.72 19.40 4.88
CA TRP A 611 9.03 19.79 4.31
C TRP A 611 10.19 19.57 5.29
N ALA A 612 11.28 18.98 4.78
CA ALA A 612 12.48 18.64 5.53
C ALA A 612 13.73 18.73 4.65
N LEU A 613 14.90 18.89 5.27
CA LEU A 613 16.19 18.91 4.58
C LEU A 613 17.02 17.70 5.03
N HIS A 614 17.29 16.75 4.15
CA HIS A 614 18.16 15.61 4.43
C HIS A 614 19.48 15.80 3.68
N THR A 615 20.60 15.92 4.41
CA THR A 615 21.93 15.98 3.80
C THR A 615 22.90 14.99 4.48
N GLY A 616 22.97 13.78 3.94
CA GLY A 616 23.92 12.77 4.40
C GLY A 616 25.34 12.95 3.84
N VAL A 617 26.34 12.61 4.66
CA VAL A 617 27.74 12.45 4.23
C VAL A 617 28.24 11.07 4.62
N ILE A 618 28.69 10.28 3.65
CA ILE A 618 29.12 8.90 3.86
C ILE A 618 30.56 8.73 3.36
N GLU A 619 31.47 8.37 4.29
CA GLU A 619 32.91 8.21 4.07
C GLU A 619 33.30 6.74 4.32
N ILE A 620 33.75 6.03 3.28
CA ILE A 620 34.11 4.60 3.38
C ILE A 620 35.60 4.39 3.08
N PHE A 621 36.25 3.56 3.88
CA PHE A 621 37.67 3.23 3.80
C PHE A 621 37.81 1.73 3.62
N VAL A 622 38.28 1.30 2.46
CA VAL A 622 38.54 -0.10 2.15
C VAL A 622 40.06 -0.28 2.09
N LYS A 623 40.62 -0.91 3.13
CA LYS A 623 42.05 -1.18 3.25
C LYS A 623 42.51 -2.31 2.32
N LYS A 624 43.80 -2.63 2.38
CA LYS A 624 44.44 -3.62 1.51
C LYS A 624 43.72 -4.98 1.55
N GLY A 625 43.24 -5.45 0.39
CA GLY A 625 42.49 -6.70 0.24
C GLY A 625 41.12 -6.73 0.94
N ALA A 626 40.62 -5.60 1.44
CA ALA A 626 39.33 -5.53 2.13
C ALA A 626 38.15 -5.40 1.15
N HIS A 627 36.95 -5.75 1.60
CA HIS A 627 35.73 -5.77 0.78
C HIS A 627 34.60 -5.03 1.51
N ALA A 628 33.91 -4.10 0.84
CA ALA A 628 32.77 -3.40 1.41
C ALA A 628 31.60 -3.28 0.41
N ARG A 629 30.38 -3.55 0.87
CA ARG A 629 29.14 -3.34 0.10
C ARG A 629 28.15 -2.51 0.90
N TYR A 630 27.72 -1.39 0.33
CA TYR A 630 26.82 -0.43 0.98
C TYR A 630 25.55 -0.24 0.14
N THR A 631 24.41 -0.65 0.70
CA THR A 631 23.11 -0.63 0.04
C THR A 631 22.25 0.47 0.65
N THR A 632 21.68 1.36 -0.16
CA THR A 632 20.57 2.21 0.27
C THR A 632 19.33 1.95 -0.58
N ILE A 633 18.16 1.92 0.04
CA ILE A 633 16.89 2.20 -0.61
C ILE A 633 16.27 3.38 0.12
N GLN A 634 15.79 4.36 -0.64
CA GLN A 634 15.17 5.57 -0.12
C GLN A 634 13.77 5.69 -0.74
N ASN A 635 12.81 6.16 0.06
CA ASN A 635 11.44 6.40 -0.39
C ASN A 635 10.91 7.64 0.33
N TRP A 636 11.43 8.80 -0.08
CA TRP A 636 11.20 10.06 0.63
C TRP A 636 9.80 10.60 0.34
N SER A 637 9.20 11.26 1.34
CA SER A 637 8.01 12.07 1.08
C SER A 637 8.36 13.21 0.11
N ARG A 638 7.37 13.64 -0.67
CA ARG A 638 7.53 14.57 -1.82
C ARG A 638 8.02 15.99 -1.47
N ASN A 639 8.37 16.21 -0.20
CA ASN A 639 8.77 17.46 0.41
C ASN A 639 10.13 17.34 1.16
N VAL A 640 10.90 16.27 0.94
CA VAL A 640 12.29 16.18 1.42
C VAL A 640 13.25 16.72 0.35
N TYR A 641 14.08 17.70 0.70
CA TYR A 641 15.29 18.00 -0.07
C TYR A 641 16.36 16.95 0.25
N ASN A 642 16.52 15.95 -0.60
CA ASN A 642 17.51 14.89 -0.45
C ASN A 642 18.82 15.26 -1.20
N LEU A 643 19.87 15.66 -0.46
CA LEU A 643 21.12 16.21 -1.02
C LEU A 643 22.35 15.52 -0.39
N VAL A 644 22.76 14.37 -0.94
CA VAL A 644 23.70 13.43 -0.28
C VAL A 644 25.06 13.36 -0.97
N THR A 645 26.14 13.40 -0.18
CA THR A 645 27.53 13.20 -0.66
C THR A 645 28.10 11.87 -0.13
N GLN A 646 28.28 10.87 -1.00
CA GLN A 646 28.81 9.56 -0.62
C GLN A 646 30.13 9.27 -1.34
N ARG A 647 31.15 8.77 -0.64
CA ARG A 647 32.45 8.44 -1.24
C ARG A 647 33.23 7.38 -0.48
N ALA A 648 33.87 6.48 -1.22
CA ALA A 648 34.83 5.50 -0.72
C ALA A 648 36.25 5.78 -1.23
N VAL A 649 37.26 5.42 -0.43
CA VAL A 649 38.66 5.24 -0.85
C VAL A 649 39.03 3.77 -0.73
N VAL A 650 39.65 3.21 -1.78
CA VAL A 650 40.01 1.79 -1.89
C VAL A 650 41.51 1.62 -2.07
N GLU A 651 42.14 0.82 -1.20
CA GLU A 651 43.57 0.50 -1.19
C GLU A 651 43.88 -0.81 -1.96
N GLU A 652 45.12 -1.32 -1.87
CA GLU A 652 45.63 -2.36 -2.80
C GLU A 652 44.79 -3.65 -2.75
N GLU A 653 44.39 -4.20 -3.89
CA GLU A 653 43.46 -5.36 -4.01
C GLU A 653 42.05 -5.17 -3.38
N GLY A 654 41.69 -4.01 -2.81
CA GLY A 654 40.40 -3.80 -2.16
C GLY A 654 39.21 -3.69 -3.15
N SER A 655 37.97 -3.82 -2.66
CA SER A 655 36.74 -3.68 -3.47
C SER A 655 35.56 -3.00 -2.77
N MET A 656 34.69 -2.32 -3.54
CA MET A 656 33.57 -1.48 -3.05
C MET A 656 32.31 -1.50 -3.97
N THR A 657 31.07 -1.52 -3.45
CA THR A 657 29.77 -1.51 -4.22
C THR A 657 28.65 -0.61 -3.58
N TRP A 658 27.76 0.04 -4.38
CA TRP A 658 26.70 1.06 -3.98
C TRP A 658 25.26 0.87 -4.63
N VAL A 659 24.10 1.36 -4.07
CA VAL A 659 22.64 1.12 -4.49
C VAL A 659 21.53 2.22 -4.07
N ASP A 660 20.29 2.40 -4.68
CA ASP A 660 19.20 3.51 -4.50
C ASP A 660 17.61 3.33 -4.82
N GLY A 661 16.64 4.33 -4.64
CA GLY A 661 15.10 4.31 -4.96
C GLY A 661 14.13 5.61 -4.80
N ASN A 662 12.76 5.67 -5.12
CA ASN A 662 11.65 6.75 -4.81
C ASN A 662 10.12 6.69 -5.42
N LEU A 663 9.04 7.50 -5.02
CA LEU A 663 7.54 7.47 -5.53
C LEU A 663 6.44 8.68 -5.37
N GLY A 664 5.16 8.63 -5.92
CA GLY A 664 3.83 9.36 -5.56
C GLY A 664 2.83 9.97 -6.69
N CYS A 665 1.49 10.36 -6.51
CA CYS A 665 0.54 11.16 -7.47
C CYS A 665 -1.00 11.62 -7.15
N LEU A 666 -1.78 12.36 -8.04
CA LEU A 666 -3.17 13.06 -7.87
C LEU A 666 -4.18 13.03 -9.11
N THR A 667 -5.53 13.32 -9.05
CA THR A 667 -6.62 13.09 -10.10
C THR A 667 -7.35 14.28 -10.87
N GLY A 668 -8.13 13.99 -11.95
CA GLY A 668 -8.41 14.86 -13.15
C GLY A 668 -9.71 15.63 -13.51
N ASP A 669 -10.92 15.22 -13.10
CA ASP A 669 -12.16 16.02 -13.31
C ASP A 669 -12.28 17.16 -12.28
N ALA A 670 -11.31 17.23 -11.36
CA ALA A 670 -11.15 18.23 -10.34
C ALA A 670 -11.16 19.64 -10.95
N MET A 671 -12.22 20.40 -10.67
CA MET A 671 -12.42 21.77 -11.14
C MET A 671 -11.55 22.71 -10.32
N VAL A 672 -10.40 23.08 -10.88
CA VAL A 672 -9.43 24.02 -10.33
C VAL A 672 -9.92 25.45 -10.50
N LEU A 673 -9.76 26.23 -9.43
CA LEU A 673 -10.17 27.62 -9.37
C LEU A 673 -9.03 28.55 -9.83
N LEU A 674 -9.26 29.22 -10.96
CA LEU A 674 -8.34 30.17 -11.57
C LEU A 674 -8.76 31.62 -11.26
N ALA A 675 -7.80 32.54 -11.26
CA ALA A 675 -8.02 33.98 -11.22
C ALA A 675 -9.10 34.43 -12.23
N GLY A 676 -9.05 33.84 -13.42
CA GLY A 676 -10.00 34.07 -14.52
C GLY A 676 -11.17 33.08 -14.62
N GLY A 677 -11.48 32.28 -13.60
CA GLY A 677 -12.67 31.41 -13.60
C GLY A 677 -12.45 30.00 -13.03
N VAL A 678 -13.00 28.97 -13.67
CA VAL A 678 -12.86 27.56 -13.24
C VAL A 678 -12.62 26.67 -14.46
N LYS A 679 -11.72 25.69 -14.34
CA LYS A 679 -11.46 24.66 -15.35
C LYS A 679 -11.24 23.30 -14.69
N PRO A 680 -11.49 22.16 -15.38
CA PRO A 680 -10.89 20.88 -15.00
C PRO A 680 -9.36 21.01 -14.94
N ILE A 681 -8.70 20.36 -13.97
CA ILE A 681 -7.23 20.36 -13.83
C ILE A 681 -6.52 19.89 -15.10
N SER A 682 -7.13 18.98 -15.87
CA SER A 682 -6.64 18.52 -17.17
C SER A 682 -6.58 19.62 -18.24
N GLU A 683 -7.31 20.74 -18.07
CA GLU A 683 -7.40 21.87 -19.01
C GLU A 683 -6.76 23.17 -18.50
N VAL A 684 -6.22 23.18 -17.27
CA VAL A 684 -5.39 24.27 -16.75
C VAL A 684 -4.05 24.28 -17.48
N GLU A 685 -3.52 25.43 -17.88
CA GLU A 685 -2.24 25.51 -18.58
C GLU A 685 -1.16 26.27 -17.77
N PRO A 686 0.14 25.93 -17.95
CA PRO A 686 1.25 26.71 -17.41
C PRO A 686 1.15 28.20 -17.79
N GLY A 687 1.42 29.08 -16.83
CA GLY A 687 1.27 30.53 -16.97
C GLY A 687 -0.14 31.07 -16.66
N GLU A 688 -1.14 30.21 -16.49
CA GLU A 688 -2.41 30.61 -15.87
C GLU A 688 -2.23 30.80 -14.35
N TRP A 689 -3.13 31.54 -13.71
CA TRP A 689 -3.05 31.88 -12.30
C TRP A 689 -4.16 31.17 -11.52
N VAL A 690 -3.81 30.40 -10.49
CA VAL A 690 -4.74 29.80 -9.53
C VAL A 690 -5.01 30.75 -8.36
N TYR A 691 -6.11 30.53 -7.66
CA TYR A 691 -6.21 30.94 -6.26
C TYR A 691 -5.64 29.85 -5.36
N ALA A 692 -4.79 30.28 -4.43
CA ALA A 692 -4.23 29.47 -3.36
C ALA A 692 -4.30 30.27 -2.05
N VAL A 693 -4.00 29.63 -0.93
CA VAL A 693 -3.98 30.28 0.38
C VAL A 693 -2.56 30.42 0.90
N ASN A 694 -2.25 31.55 1.54
CA ASN A 694 -0.96 31.75 2.22
C ASN A 694 -0.96 31.05 3.61
N ALA A 695 0.15 31.19 4.35
CA ALA A 695 0.27 30.61 5.70
C ALA A 695 -0.77 31.15 6.69
N ASP A 696 -1.25 32.37 6.48
CA ASP A 696 -2.27 33.06 7.30
C ASP A 696 -3.72 32.73 6.87
N LEU A 697 -3.90 31.79 5.92
CA LEU A 697 -5.18 31.40 5.28
C LEU A 697 -5.88 32.52 4.49
N GLU A 698 -5.15 33.54 4.06
CA GLU A 698 -5.65 34.58 3.16
C GLU A 698 -5.52 34.18 1.69
N TRP A 699 -6.37 34.76 0.83
CA TRP A 699 -6.32 34.53 -0.62
C TRP A 699 -5.12 35.22 -1.28
N GLY A 700 -4.32 34.44 -2.02
CA GLY A 700 -3.38 34.95 -3.00
C GLY A 700 -3.63 34.36 -4.39
N ARG A 701 -3.18 35.08 -5.43
CA ARG A 701 -3.08 34.52 -6.79
C ARG A 701 -1.65 34.08 -7.03
N TYR A 702 -1.47 32.87 -7.56
CA TYR A 702 -0.16 32.29 -7.81
C TYR A 702 -0.11 31.65 -9.21
N PRO A 703 1.02 31.70 -9.92
CA PRO A 703 1.13 31.12 -11.26
C PRO A 703 1.25 29.60 -11.19
N VAL A 704 0.57 28.92 -12.12
CA VAL A 704 0.81 27.52 -12.48
C VAL A 704 2.14 27.47 -13.23
N VAL A 705 3.13 26.79 -12.68
CA VAL A 705 4.44 26.58 -13.29
C VAL A 705 4.40 25.40 -14.26
N ALA A 706 3.69 24.34 -13.86
CA ALA A 706 3.49 23.14 -14.68
C ALA A 706 2.11 22.52 -14.42
N LYS A 707 1.55 21.90 -15.47
CA LYS A 707 0.52 20.86 -15.38
C LYS A 707 1.19 19.53 -15.66
N LYS A 708 0.78 18.50 -14.93
CA LYS A 708 1.33 17.14 -14.96
C LYS A 708 0.19 16.15 -15.20
N CYS A 709 0.41 15.12 -16.01
CA CYS A 709 -0.56 14.06 -16.32
C CYS A 709 0.06 12.70 -16.00
N ASN A 710 -0.69 11.83 -15.33
CA ASN A 710 -0.15 10.74 -14.52
C ASN A 710 -0.71 9.35 -14.90
N GLY A 711 -1.57 9.30 -15.93
CA GLY A 711 -2.28 8.09 -16.39
C GLY A 711 -3.34 7.58 -15.40
N PRO A 712 -3.90 6.39 -15.59
CA PRO A 712 -4.95 5.85 -14.72
C PRO A 712 -4.40 5.28 -13.41
N GLN A 713 -4.85 5.80 -12.26
CA GLN A 713 -4.46 5.34 -10.91
C GLN A 713 -5.69 5.09 -10.03
N LEU A 714 -5.53 4.38 -8.89
CA LEU A 714 -6.64 4.10 -7.97
C LEU A 714 -7.14 5.38 -7.28
N VAL A 715 -8.43 5.67 -7.47
CA VAL A 715 -9.10 6.90 -7.05
C VAL A 715 -10.08 6.65 -5.91
N PHE A 716 -10.12 7.61 -4.99
CA PHE A 716 -11.08 7.70 -3.91
C PHE A 716 -11.81 9.04 -4.01
N ARG A 717 -13.13 9.02 -3.83
CA ARG A 717 -13.96 10.21 -3.67
C ARG A 717 -14.07 10.53 -2.19
N LEU A 718 -13.59 11.72 -1.82
CA LEU A 718 -13.92 12.35 -0.55
C LEU A 718 -15.19 13.21 -0.72
N GLN A 719 -16.06 13.22 0.29
CA GLN A 719 -17.24 14.11 0.39
C GLN A 719 -17.28 14.84 1.74
N THR A 720 -17.63 16.12 1.74
CA THR A 720 -17.80 16.97 2.94
C THR A 720 -19.27 17.20 3.35
N GLU A 721 -19.52 17.75 4.54
CA GLU A 721 -20.86 18.08 5.07
C GLU A 721 -21.73 18.97 4.17
N ASN A 722 -21.13 19.92 3.45
CA ASN A 722 -21.84 20.75 2.48
C ASN A 722 -21.85 20.14 1.07
N TYR A 723 -21.50 18.85 0.95
CA TYR A 723 -21.53 18.06 -0.29
C TYR A 723 -20.58 18.57 -1.40
N ARG A 724 -19.48 19.24 -1.01
CA ARG A 724 -18.31 19.37 -1.89
C ARG A 724 -17.62 18.00 -1.95
N THR A 725 -17.32 17.55 -3.16
CA THR A 725 -16.72 16.25 -3.44
C THR A 725 -15.46 16.46 -4.26
N LEU A 726 -14.34 15.85 -3.87
CA LEU A 726 -13.13 15.79 -4.68
C LEU A 726 -12.73 14.33 -4.85
N ARG A 727 -12.24 14.00 -6.05
CA ARG A 727 -11.59 12.73 -6.34
C ARG A 727 -10.08 12.96 -6.25
N ALA A 728 -9.36 11.98 -5.71
CA ALA A 728 -7.91 12.01 -5.57
C ALA A 728 -7.37 10.58 -5.39
N THR A 729 -6.06 10.38 -5.51
CA THR A 729 -5.44 9.11 -5.08
C THR A 729 -5.36 9.05 -3.56
N ALA A 730 -5.13 7.85 -3.01
CA ALA A 730 -4.86 7.64 -1.59
C ALA A 730 -3.79 8.61 -1.02
N ASN A 731 -2.69 8.84 -1.75
CA ASN A 731 -1.54 9.59 -1.24
C ASN A 731 -1.68 11.12 -1.35
N HIS A 732 -2.78 11.66 -1.88
CA HIS A 732 -2.86 13.09 -2.13
C HIS A 732 -3.21 13.91 -0.87
N PRO A 733 -2.48 15.00 -0.54
CA PRO A 733 -2.71 15.85 0.63
C PRO A 733 -3.89 16.83 0.55
N PHE A 734 -4.60 16.97 1.67
CA PHE A 734 -5.69 17.90 1.94
C PHE A 734 -5.38 18.69 3.21
N LEU A 735 -5.70 19.98 3.25
CA LEU A 735 -5.50 20.81 4.45
C LEU A 735 -6.62 20.55 5.46
N THR A 736 -6.27 20.36 6.73
CA THR A 736 -7.19 19.98 7.82
C THR A 736 -7.00 20.79 9.10
N LEU A 737 -7.99 20.73 9.99
CA LEU A 737 -8.00 21.38 11.31
C LEU A 737 -8.14 20.33 12.41
N THR A 738 -7.04 20.00 13.09
CA THR A 738 -7.05 19.14 14.29
C THR A 738 -7.34 19.95 15.54
N SER A 739 -7.90 19.32 16.58
CA SER A 739 -8.38 19.97 17.80
C SER A 739 -7.93 19.21 19.04
N GLU A 740 -6.86 19.67 19.68
CA GLU A 740 -6.25 19.03 20.84
C GLU A 740 -6.30 19.98 22.04
N ARG A 741 -6.89 19.51 23.16
CA ARG A 741 -6.89 20.22 24.46
C ARG A 741 -7.40 21.68 24.41
N ASN A 742 -8.37 21.97 23.54
CA ASN A 742 -8.92 23.31 23.19
C ASN A 742 -8.03 24.23 22.33
N THR A 743 -6.91 23.73 21.82
CA THR A 743 -6.11 24.38 20.77
C THR A 743 -6.40 23.76 19.40
N PHE A 744 -6.49 24.59 18.37
CA PHE A 744 -6.68 24.14 16.98
C PHE A 744 -5.38 24.27 16.20
N ALA A 745 -5.03 23.26 15.41
CA ALA A 745 -3.83 23.23 14.58
C ALA A 745 -4.17 22.91 13.11
N LEU A 746 -3.38 23.47 12.20
CA LEU A 746 -3.52 23.28 10.75
C LEU A 746 -2.52 22.23 10.28
N THR A 747 -2.99 21.14 9.67
CA THR A 747 -2.12 20.05 9.20
C THR A 747 -2.57 19.50 7.84
N TRP A 748 -1.63 19.06 7.02
CA TRP A 748 -1.92 18.38 5.76
C TRP A 748 -2.02 16.86 5.99
N LYS A 749 -3.21 16.29 5.79
CA LYS A 749 -3.46 14.83 5.80
C LYS A 749 -3.61 14.32 4.37
N ARG A 750 -3.05 13.16 4.04
CA ARG A 750 -3.36 12.46 2.77
C ARG A 750 -4.80 11.96 2.78
N LEU A 751 -5.40 11.70 1.62
CA LEU A 751 -6.76 11.17 1.55
C LEU A 751 -6.93 9.87 2.34
N ASP A 752 -5.96 8.95 2.26
CA ASP A 752 -5.94 7.70 3.02
C ASP A 752 -5.71 7.86 4.55
N GLN A 753 -5.41 9.08 5.00
CA GLN A 753 -5.27 9.46 6.41
C GLN A 753 -6.47 10.27 6.93
N LEU A 754 -7.43 10.62 6.05
CA LEU A 754 -8.66 11.31 6.44
C LEU A 754 -9.69 10.29 6.95
N GLN A 755 -10.35 10.61 8.06
CA GLN A 755 -11.45 9.82 8.58
C GLN A 755 -12.79 10.55 8.39
N VAL A 756 -13.90 9.80 8.37
CA VAL A 756 -15.23 10.42 8.45
C VAL A 756 -15.34 11.16 9.78
N ASN A 757 -15.78 12.42 9.71
CA ASN A 757 -15.74 13.48 10.73
C ASN A 757 -14.49 14.39 10.78
N ASP A 758 -13.39 14.11 10.05
CA ASP A 758 -12.23 15.03 10.01
C ASP A 758 -12.60 16.38 9.39
N TRP A 759 -12.12 17.49 9.97
CA TRP A 759 -12.35 18.84 9.48
C TRP A 759 -11.37 19.21 8.37
N ILE A 760 -11.83 19.39 7.12
CA ILE A 760 -10.99 19.81 5.99
C ILE A 760 -11.27 21.27 5.59
N ALA A 761 -10.24 21.92 5.07
CA ALA A 761 -10.28 23.30 4.59
C ALA A 761 -11.00 23.40 3.24
N ILE A 762 -11.97 24.30 3.17
CA ILE A 762 -12.73 24.59 1.95
C ILE A 762 -12.84 26.08 1.68
N SER A 763 -12.97 26.46 0.41
CA SER A 763 -12.98 27.85 -0.03
C SER A 763 -14.23 28.63 0.42
N GLY A 764 -13.99 29.80 1.03
CA GLY A 764 -14.95 30.81 1.44
C GLY A 764 -15.41 31.73 0.31
N ASP A 765 -15.71 32.99 0.65
CA ASP A 765 -15.99 34.02 -0.34
C ASP A 765 -14.72 34.33 -1.14
N LEU A 766 -14.86 34.40 -2.46
CA LEU A 766 -13.74 34.55 -3.40
C LEU A 766 -13.59 35.99 -3.89
N PRO A 767 -12.36 36.43 -4.24
CA PRO A 767 -12.14 37.67 -4.97
C PRO A 767 -12.90 37.67 -6.31
N ASP A 768 -13.39 38.84 -6.72
CA ASP A 768 -14.10 39.00 -8.00
C ASP A 768 -13.20 39.64 -9.05
N ASP A 769 -12.41 38.81 -9.71
CA ASP A 769 -11.46 39.19 -10.76
C ASP A 769 -11.97 38.86 -12.18
N GLY A 770 -13.29 38.68 -12.33
CA GLY A 770 -13.93 38.37 -13.61
C GLY A 770 -13.93 39.56 -14.57
N VAL A 771 -13.95 39.27 -15.88
CA VAL A 771 -13.87 40.28 -16.95
C VAL A 771 -15.08 40.16 -17.89
N GLU A 772 -15.63 41.30 -18.32
CA GLU A 772 -16.76 41.31 -19.27
C GLU A 772 -16.35 40.73 -20.63
N ARG A 773 -17.23 39.91 -21.21
CA ARG A 773 -16.97 39.25 -22.50
C ARG A 773 -17.47 40.09 -23.65
N HIS A 774 -16.56 40.51 -24.52
CA HIS A 774 -16.90 41.10 -25.81
C HIS A 774 -17.36 40.03 -26.81
N PHE A 775 -18.34 40.37 -27.66
CA PHE A 775 -18.91 39.48 -28.68
C PHE A 775 -18.69 40.04 -30.09
N GLY A 776 -18.21 39.20 -31.00
CA GLY A 776 -17.76 39.60 -32.35
C GLY A 776 -18.56 39.00 -33.51
N PHE A 777 -19.77 38.50 -33.27
CA PHE A 777 -20.59 37.82 -34.28
C PHE A 777 -21.29 38.79 -35.24
N THR A 778 -21.45 38.34 -36.49
CA THR A 778 -22.32 38.96 -37.49
C THR A 778 -23.10 37.85 -38.23
N SER A 779 -24.40 38.04 -38.50
CA SER A 779 -25.15 37.16 -39.39
C SER A 779 -25.52 37.88 -40.68
N GLN A 780 -25.40 37.16 -41.81
CA GLN A 780 -25.78 37.62 -43.15
C GLN A 780 -27.18 37.10 -43.56
N ARG A 781 -27.89 36.39 -42.68
CA ARG A 781 -29.19 35.75 -42.96
C ARG A 781 -30.34 36.57 -42.36
N GLY A 782 -31.53 36.48 -42.94
CA GLY A 782 -32.75 37.13 -42.41
C GLY A 782 -32.98 38.57 -42.87
N VAL A 783 -34.24 39.02 -42.82
CA VAL A 783 -34.73 40.24 -43.51
C VAL A 783 -34.65 41.51 -42.66
N LYS A 784 -34.81 41.39 -41.34
CA LYS A 784 -34.72 42.49 -40.36
C LYS A 784 -33.41 42.32 -39.59
N LYS A 785 -32.53 43.34 -39.59
CA LYS A 785 -31.33 43.31 -38.74
C LYS A 785 -31.76 43.45 -37.28
N LEU A 786 -31.32 42.52 -36.44
CA LEU A 786 -31.41 42.65 -34.99
C LEU A 786 -30.18 43.39 -34.45
N ASN A 787 -30.35 44.03 -33.29
CA ASN A 787 -29.22 44.45 -32.48
C ASN A 787 -28.73 43.22 -31.70
N PHE A 788 -27.42 43.11 -31.50
CA PHE A 788 -26.81 42.09 -30.67
C PHE A 788 -25.93 42.78 -29.61
N PRO A 789 -26.00 42.38 -28.32
CA PRO A 789 -25.15 42.96 -27.29
C PRO A 789 -23.66 42.78 -27.64
N PRO A 790 -22.84 43.86 -27.69
CA PRO A 790 -21.42 43.77 -28.01
C PRO A 790 -20.57 43.33 -26.80
N VAL A 791 -21.15 43.33 -25.59
CA VAL A 791 -20.52 43.01 -24.31
C VAL A 791 -21.50 42.21 -23.45
N SER A 792 -21.01 41.38 -22.53
CA SER A 792 -21.83 40.68 -21.54
C SER A 792 -22.39 41.63 -20.47
N SER A 793 -23.59 41.33 -19.99
CA SER A 793 -24.29 42.14 -18.98
C SER A 793 -25.21 41.27 -18.13
N GLU A 794 -25.61 41.76 -16.95
CA GLU A 794 -26.46 41.00 -16.03
C GLU A 794 -27.81 40.61 -16.65
N ASP A 795 -28.47 41.49 -17.40
CA ASP A 795 -29.71 41.16 -18.10
C ASP A 795 -29.51 40.13 -19.23
N LEU A 796 -28.37 40.15 -19.93
CA LEU A 796 -28.04 39.11 -20.90
C LEU A 796 -27.80 37.77 -20.21
N LEU A 797 -27.02 37.75 -19.13
CA LEU A 797 -26.73 36.50 -18.41
C LEU A 797 -27.97 35.93 -17.72
N TRP A 798 -28.84 36.78 -17.16
CA TRP A 798 -30.15 36.37 -16.64
C TRP A 798 -31.03 35.75 -17.74
N LEU A 799 -31.10 36.36 -18.93
CA LEU A 799 -31.82 35.77 -20.08
C LEU A 799 -31.25 34.40 -20.49
N LEU A 800 -29.93 34.25 -20.47
CA LEU A 800 -29.26 33.00 -20.79
C LEU A 800 -29.50 31.91 -19.73
N GLY A 801 -29.64 32.29 -18.45
CA GLY A 801 -30.10 31.40 -17.38
C GLY A 801 -31.54 30.94 -17.60
N ILE A 802 -32.46 31.87 -17.92
CA ILE A 802 -33.85 31.56 -18.29
C ILE A 802 -33.89 30.62 -19.51
N TYR A 803 -33.00 30.81 -20.49
CA TYR A 803 -32.92 29.92 -21.65
C TYR A 803 -32.42 28.51 -21.30
N ILE A 804 -31.56 28.36 -20.28
CA ILE A 804 -31.06 27.04 -19.85
C ILE A 804 -32.18 26.19 -19.23
N GLY A 805 -33.13 26.80 -18.52
CA GLY A 805 -34.40 26.15 -18.15
C GLY A 805 -35.40 26.13 -19.30
N ASP A 806 -36.37 27.04 -19.26
CA ASP A 806 -37.54 27.13 -20.14
C ASP A 806 -37.26 27.42 -21.63
N GLY A 807 -36.01 27.68 -22.03
CA GLY A 807 -35.65 27.98 -23.40
C GLY A 807 -35.50 26.75 -24.31
N TYR A 808 -35.85 26.89 -25.59
CA TYR A 808 -35.43 25.98 -26.66
C TYR A 808 -35.44 26.68 -28.02
N MET A 809 -34.89 26.05 -29.07
CA MET A 809 -34.94 26.60 -30.43
C MET A 809 -35.24 25.52 -31.48
N ASP A 810 -35.78 25.96 -32.62
CA ASP A 810 -35.77 25.20 -33.89
C ASP A 810 -34.79 25.84 -34.89
N THR A 811 -34.81 25.43 -36.16
CA THR A 811 -33.92 25.95 -37.21
C THR A 811 -34.10 27.43 -37.53
N GLU A 812 -35.23 28.04 -37.15
CA GLU A 812 -35.60 29.42 -37.49
C GLU A 812 -36.07 30.27 -36.28
N ARG A 813 -36.39 29.64 -35.14
CA ARG A 813 -37.17 30.27 -34.06
C ARG A 813 -36.65 29.91 -32.68
N VAL A 814 -36.64 30.88 -31.79
CA VAL A 814 -36.34 30.71 -30.36
C VAL A 814 -37.65 30.73 -29.57
N TYR A 815 -37.76 29.89 -28.56
CA TYR A 815 -38.94 29.70 -27.71
C TYR A 815 -38.55 29.80 -26.23
N PHE A 816 -39.48 30.28 -25.41
CA PHE A 816 -39.41 30.25 -23.96
C PHE A 816 -40.76 29.79 -23.40
N ALA A 817 -40.78 28.78 -22.53
CA ALA A 817 -42.00 28.16 -22.01
C ALA A 817 -42.65 28.90 -20.80
N VAL A 818 -42.11 30.07 -20.44
CA VAL A 818 -42.49 30.88 -19.26
C VAL A 818 -43.94 31.40 -19.34
N PRO A 819 -44.89 30.93 -18.51
CA PRO A 819 -46.30 31.32 -18.59
C PRO A 819 -46.57 32.80 -18.22
N PRO A 820 -47.63 33.44 -18.75
CA PRO A 820 -47.99 34.84 -18.41
C PRO A 820 -48.31 35.13 -16.94
N ALA A 821 -48.52 34.09 -16.12
CA ALA A 821 -48.72 34.22 -14.67
C ALA A 821 -47.40 34.15 -13.87
N ASP A 822 -46.28 33.86 -14.53
CA ASP A 822 -44.99 33.74 -13.87
C ASP A 822 -44.31 35.09 -13.63
N LYS A 823 -43.49 35.17 -12.58
CA LYS A 823 -42.76 36.38 -12.16
C LYS A 823 -41.63 36.73 -13.13
N ALA A 824 -41.04 35.75 -13.82
CA ALA A 824 -40.03 35.98 -14.84
C ALA A 824 -40.61 36.56 -16.13
N HIS A 825 -41.89 36.29 -16.44
CA HIS A 825 -42.51 36.64 -17.73
C HIS A 825 -42.41 38.13 -18.09
N PRO A 826 -42.70 39.11 -17.20
CA PRO A 826 -42.58 40.53 -17.53
C PRO A 826 -41.13 40.96 -17.75
N ARG A 827 -40.18 40.45 -16.95
CA ARG A 827 -38.75 40.74 -17.11
C ARG A 827 -38.22 40.15 -18.41
N LEU A 828 -38.59 38.91 -18.75
CA LEU A 828 -38.22 38.25 -19.99
C LEU A 828 -38.61 39.06 -21.23
N LEU A 829 -39.87 39.53 -21.30
CA LEU A 829 -40.32 40.36 -22.42
C LEU A 829 -39.59 41.72 -22.50
N GLN A 830 -39.31 42.34 -21.35
CA GLN A 830 -38.55 43.60 -21.30
C GLN A 830 -37.09 43.42 -21.74
N VAL A 831 -36.42 42.37 -21.27
CA VAL A 831 -35.02 42.06 -21.58
C VAL A 831 -34.85 41.68 -23.05
N LEU A 832 -35.73 40.84 -23.60
CA LEU A 832 -35.75 40.51 -25.04
C LEU A 832 -35.90 41.76 -25.92
N LYS A 833 -36.78 42.68 -25.53
CA LYS A 833 -36.99 43.96 -26.23
C LYS A 833 -35.77 44.88 -26.11
N ASN A 834 -35.17 45.00 -24.92
CA ASN A 834 -34.01 45.85 -24.66
C ASN A 834 -32.75 45.37 -25.40
N LEU A 835 -32.43 44.08 -25.33
CA LEU A 835 -31.18 43.53 -25.87
C LEU A 835 -31.21 43.36 -27.39
N PHE A 836 -32.33 42.92 -27.97
CA PHE A 836 -32.40 42.52 -29.39
C PHE A 836 -33.42 43.27 -30.24
N GLY A 837 -34.37 43.99 -29.64
CA GLY A 837 -35.45 44.68 -30.37
C GLY A 837 -36.41 43.74 -31.12
N VAL A 838 -36.57 42.50 -30.63
CA VAL A 838 -37.33 41.44 -31.29
C VAL A 838 -38.84 41.53 -31.07
N ASP A 839 -39.61 41.24 -32.12
CA ASP A 839 -41.04 41.00 -32.04
C ASP A 839 -41.32 39.52 -31.69
N TYR A 840 -42.34 39.27 -30.86
CA TYR A 840 -42.68 37.94 -30.36
C TYR A 840 -44.16 37.59 -30.55
N THR A 841 -44.47 36.29 -30.61
CA THR A 841 -45.84 35.75 -30.53
C THR A 841 -45.99 34.96 -29.23
N ILE A 842 -47.02 35.23 -28.42
CA ILE A 842 -47.38 34.37 -27.28
C ILE A 842 -48.45 33.37 -27.73
N ARG A 843 -48.29 32.09 -27.36
CA ARG A 843 -49.29 31.03 -27.57
C ARG A 843 -49.37 30.13 -26.32
N GLY A 844 -50.43 30.26 -25.54
CA GLY A 844 -50.54 29.58 -24.25
C GLY A 844 -49.46 30.06 -23.29
N SER A 845 -48.66 29.13 -22.77
CA SER A 845 -47.48 29.42 -21.95
C SER A 845 -46.23 29.79 -22.75
N VAL A 846 -46.20 29.60 -24.08
CA VAL A 846 -44.96 29.72 -24.87
C VAL A 846 -44.85 31.09 -25.55
N ILE A 847 -43.75 31.79 -25.27
CA ILE A 847 -43.28 32.95 -26.04
C ILE A 847 -42.43 32.42 -27.20
N ARG A 848 -42.71 32.85 -28.43
CA ARG A 848 -42.00 32.45 -29.66
C ARG A 848 -41.46 33.67 -30.41
N ILE A 849 -40.18 33.63 -30.75
CA ILE A 849 -39.46 34.64 -31.53
C ILE A 849 -39.06 34.01 -32.87
N ASN A 850 -39.54 34.56 -33.98
CA ASN A 850 -39.18 34.06 -35.32
C ASN A 850 -37.93 34.80 -35.82
N SER A 851 -36.73 34.29 -35.54
CA SER A 851 -35.48 34.89 -36.04
C SER A 851 -34.35 33.87 -36.15
N VAL A 852 -33.97 33.55 -37.39
CA VAL A 852 -32.77 32.77 -37.73
C VAL A 852 -31.52 33.42 -37.13
N GLN A 853 -31.40 34.76 -37.18
CA GLN A 853 -30.26 35.49 -36.59
C GLN A 853 -30.14 35.27 -35.08
N LEU A 854 -31.27 35.10 -34.37
CA LEU A 854 -31.25 34.85 -32.94
C LEU A 854 -30.89 33.40 -32.62
N CYS A 855 -31.36 32.42 -33.41
CA CYS A 855 -30.89 31.04 -33.31
C CYS A 855 -29.38 30.93 -33.58
N ASP A 856 -28.90 31.59 -34.65
CA ASP A 856 -27.46 31.68 -34.99
C ASP A 856 -26.66 32.30 -33.82
N TRP A 857 -27.20 33.32 -33.14
CA TRP A 857 -26.56 33.96 -31.97
C TRP A 857 -26.47 33.05 -30.74
N PHE A 858 -27.58 32.40 -30.35
CA PHE A 858 -27.57 31.48 -29.21
C PHE A 858 -26.60 30.31 -29.45
N LYS A 859 -26.53 29.79 -30.69
CA LYS A 859 -25.52 28.80 -31.09
C LYS A 859 -24.09 29.33 -30.98
N TYR A 860 -23.81 30.53 -31.49
CA TYR A 860 -22.51 31.19 -31.36
C TYR A 860 -22.07 31.38 -29.89
N LEU A 861 -23.03 31.60 -28.97
CA LEU A 861 -22.76 31.67 -27.54
C LEU A 861 -22.57 30.31 -26.85
N GLY A 862 -22.89 29.20 -27.52
CA GLY A 862 -22.80 27.83 -26.98
C GLY A 862 -24.10 27.28 -26.36
N PHE A 863 -25.25 27.90 -26.65
CA PHE A 863 -26.55 27.57 -26.05
C PHE A 863 -27.44 26.76 -27.00
N GLU A 864 -27.05 25.52 -27.27
CA GLU A 864 -27.82 24.56 -28.08
C GLU A 864 -28.04 23.21 -27.37
N GLY A 865 -28.65 22.25 -28.08
CA GLY A 865 -29.04 20.94 -27.53
C GLY A 865 -30.43 20.90 -26.89
N THR A 866 -30.90 19.67 -26.62
CA THR A 866 -32.12 19.38 -25.86
C THR A 866 -31.90 19.53 -24.35
N ALA A 867 -32.96 19.45 -23.53
CA ALA A 867 -32.87 19.54 -22.06
C ALA A 867 -31.85 18.57 -21.43
N SER A 868 -31.62 17.40 -22.02
CA SER A 868 -30.61 16.41 -21.59
C SER A 868 -29.18 16.72 -22.06
N GLU A 869 -28.99 17.67 -22.98
CA GLU A 869 -27.72 17.96 -23.66
C GLU A 869 -27.16 19.35 -23.34
N LYS A 870 -28.01 20.30 -22.91
CA LYS A 870 -27.60 21.67 -22.50
C LYS A 870 -26.44 21.64 -21.51
N ARG A 871 -25.51 22.59 -21.67
CA ARG A 871 -24.32 22.82 -20.82
C ARG A 871 -24.17 24.31 -20.49
N ILE A 872 -23.40 24.66 -19.47
CA ILE A 872 -22.94 26.03 -19.24
C ILE A 872 -21.70 26.29 -20.11
N PRO A 873 -21.72 27.24 -21.06
CA PRO A 873 -20.52 27.62 -21.80
C PRO A 873 -19.40 28.12 -20.88
N ARG A 874 -18.19 27.58 -21.05
CA ARG A 874 -17.03 27.82 -20.15
C ARG A 874 -16.72 29.30 -19.89
N TRP A 875 -17.04 30.17 -20.86
CA TRP A 875 -16.83 31.61 -20.74
C TRP A 875 -17.69 32.29 -19.65
N ILE A 876 -18.71 31.62 -19.11
CA ILE A 876 -19.56 32.18 -18.04
C ILE A 876 -18.85 32.11 -16.69
N TYR A 877 -17.98 31.12 -16.48
CA TYR A 877 -17.16 31.02 -15.27
C TYR A 877 -16.13 32.16 -15.18
N THR A 878 -15.80 32.83 -16.30
CA THR A 878 -14.78 33.91 -16.36
C THR A 878 -15.34 35.32 -16.19
N LEU A 879 -16.66 35.47 -16.04
CA LEU A 879 -17.36 36.75 -15.91
C LEU A 879 -17.29 37.31 -14.48
N PRO A 880 -17.55 38.61 -14.25
CA PRO A 880 -17.73 39.17 -12.91
C PRO A 880 -18.80 38.44 -12.09
N ARG A 881 -18.62 38.35 -10.78
CA ARG A 881 -19.48 37.63 -9.82
C ARG A 881 -20.94 38.07 -9.94
N SER A 882 -21.23 39.34 -10.23
CA SER A 882 -22.61 39.80 -10.45
C SER A 882 -23.26 39.24 -11.72
N GLN A 883 -22.51 39.12 -12.82
CA GLN A 883 -22.98 38.50 -14.06
C GLN A 883 -23.13 36.98 -13.91
N ARG A 884 -22.24 36.31 -13.14
CA ARG A 884 -22.38 34.90 -12.76
C ARG A 884 -23.62 34.68 -11.89
N PHE A 885 -23.87 35.55 -10.90
CA PHE A 885 -25.09 35.54 -10.10
C PHE A 885 -26.35 35.76 -10.94
N ALA A 886 -26.33 36.71 -11.89
CA ALA A 886 -27.47 36.99 -12.75
C ALA A 886 -27.86 35.77 -13.59
N PHE A 887 -26.89 34.99 -14.08
CA PHE A 887 -27.12 33.71 -14.76
C PHE A 887 -27.77 32.65 -13.85
N ILE A 888 -27.21 32.45 -12.64
CA ILE A 888 -27.78 31.51 -11.66
C ILE A 888 -29.21 31.93 -11.28
N GLN A 889 -29.44 33.23 -11.06
CA GLN A 889 -30.77 33.78 -10.81
C GLN A 889 -31.71 33.50 -11.98
N GLY A 890 -31.26 33.71 -13.23
CA GLY A 890 -32.05 33.42 -14.42
C GLY A 890 -32.49 31.95 -14.50
N TYR A 891 -31.64 31.01 -14.09
CA TYR A 891 -32.02 29.60 -14.07
C TYR A 891 -32.95 29.24 -12.89
N ILE A 892 -32.78 29.91 -11.73
CA ILE A 892 -33.71 29.81 -10.58
C ILE A 892 -35.08 30.43 -10.92
N ASP A 893 -35.11 31.53 -11.67
CA ASP A 893 -36.34 32.20 -12.12
C ASP A 893 -37.09 31.39 -13.22
N ALA A 894 -36.55 30.25 -13.67
CA ALA A 894 -37.22 29.27 -14.54
C ALA A 894 -37.51 27.93 -13.81
N ASP A 895 -36.48 27.15 -13.48
CA ASP A 895 -36.59 25.79 -12.90
C ASP A 895 -36.48 25.75 -11.36
N GLY A 896 -36.46 26.91 -10.71
CA GLY A 896 -36.28 27.05 -9.26
C GLY A 896 -37.60 26.95 -8.48
N TYR A 897 -37.69 25.96 -7.60
CA TYR A 897 -38.82 25.75 -6.70
C TYR A 897 -38.46 26.01 -5.24
N ARG A 898 -39.36 26.66 -4.51
CA ARG A 898 -39.28 26.87 -3.06
C ARG A 898 -40.55 26.32 -2.40
N ARG A 899 -40.40 25.35 -1.50
CA ARG A 899 -41.52 24.82 -0.71
C ARG A 899 -41.90 25.79 0.40
N GLU A 900 -43.18 26.02 0.62
CA GLU A 900 -43.67 26.96 1.64
C GLU A 900 -43.17 26.64 3.06
N ASN A 901 -43.05 25.34 3.37
CA ASN A 901 -42.60 24.84 4.68
C ASN A 901 -41.08 24.57 4.79
N HIS A 902 -40.26 24.95 3.79
CA HIS A 902 -38.80 24.81 3.88
C HIS A 902 -38.08 26.09 3.47
N LYS A 903 -36.94 26.36 4.10
CA LYS A 903 -36.09 27.51 3.77
C LYS A 903 -35.34 27.36 2.44
N ASN A 904 -34.97 26.13 2.08
CA ASN A 904 -34.08 25.86 0.96
C ASN A 904 -34.76 26.11 -0.39
N ILE A 905 -34.01 26.71 -1.32
CA ILE A 905 -34.36 26.77 -2.75
C ILE A 905 -33.81 25.50 -3.42
N SER A 906 -34.55 24.95 -4.39
CA SER A 906 -34.08 23.82 -5.21
C SER A 906 -34.33 24.04 -6.70
N ILE A 907 -33.31 23.84 -7.53
CA ILE A 907 -33.44 23.80 -9.00
C ILE A 907 -33.67 22.34 -9.42
N THR A 908 -34.60 22.11 -10.35
CA THR A 908 -34.90 20.77 -10.88
C THR A 908 -34.35 20.63 -12.31
N SER A 909 -33.82 19.46 -12.67
CA SER A 909 -33.46 19.16 -14.05
C SER A 909 -33.47 17.65 -14.34
N VAL A 910 -33.63 17.27 -15.60
CA VAL A 910 -33.37 15.89 -16.07
C VAL A 910 -31.87 15.65 -16.32
N ASN A 911 -31.07 16.72 -16.39
CA ASN A 911 -29.66 16.71 -16.74
C ASN A 911 -28.80 16.91 -15.47
N GLN A 912 -28.21 15.81 -14.97
CA GLN A 912 -27.36 15.84 -13.78
C GLN A 912 -26.07 16.64 -14.02
N VAL A 913 -25.48 16.57 -15.21
CA VAL A 913 -24.21 17.24 -15.55
C VAL A 913 -24.39 18.75 -15.49
N LEU A 914 -25.49 19.27 -16.05
CA LEU A 914 -25.86 20.68 -15.96
C LEU A 914 -26.04 21.15 -14.50
N LEU A 915 -26.59 20.32 -13.61
CA LEU A 915 -26.72 20.69 -12.20
C LEU A 915 -25.39 20.68 -11.45
N GLU A 916 -24.45 19.79 -11.77
CA GLU A 916 -23.08 19.88 -11.23
C GLU A 916 -22.35 21.12 -11.78
N GLU A 917 -22.54 21.49 -13.05
CA GLU A 917 -22.02 22.75 -13.61
C GLU A 917 -22.59 23.99 -12.88
N VAL A 918 -23.92 24.03 -12.63
CA VAL A 918 -24.55 25.10 -11.85
C VAL A 918 -24.05 25.13 -10.40
N LYS A 919 -23.79 23.96 -9.80
CA LYS A 919 -23.20 23.84 -8.46
C LYS A 919 -21.77 24.40 -8.44
N GLN A 920 -20.92 24.09 -9.43
CA GLN A 920 -19.57 24.66 -9.52
C GLN A 920 -19.59 26.18 -9.77
N LEU A 921 -20.50 26.68 -10.62
CA LEU A 921 -20.68 28.11 -10.86
C LEU A 921 -21.20 28.84 -9.61
N ALA A 922 -22.04 28.18 -8.80
CA ALA A 922 -22.50 28.70 -7.53
C ALA A 922 -21.38 28.71 -6.47
N LEU A 923 -20.57 27.66 -6.39
CA LEU A 923 -19.39 27.59 -5.52
C LEU A 923 -18.37 28.68 -5.87
N SER A 924 -18.12 28.96 -7.16
CA SER A 924 -17.27 30.08 -7.59
C SER A 924 -17.88 31.47 -7.36
N CYS A 925 -19.13 31.54 -6.89
CA CYS A 925 -19.79 32.76 -6.42
C CYS A 925 -19.97 32.82 -4.89
N GLY A 926 -19.37 31.89 -4.14
CA GLY A 926 -19.44 31.82 -2.67
C GLY A 926 -20.75 31.25 -2.11
N LEU A 927 -21.59 30.61 -2.95
CA LEU A 927 -22.86 30.03 -2.50
C LEU A 927 -22.71 28.64 -1.88
N ASP A 928 -23.52 28.37 -0.85
CA ASP A 928 -23.68 27.05 -0.24
C ASP A 928 -24.59 26.13 -1.09
N ALA A 929 -24.06 25.68 -2.24
CA ALA A 929 -24.69 24.73 -3.13
C ALA A 929 -24.42 23.29 -2.67
N ARG A 930 -25.48 22.60 -2.22
CA ARG A 930 -25.44 21.32 -1.49
C ARG A 930 -25.62 20.12 -2.43
N LYS A 931 -26.06 18.97 -1.90
CA LYS A 931 -26.28 17.74 -2.66
C LYS A 931 -27.20 17.93 -3.86
N ILE A 932 -26.93 17.16 -4.91
CA ILE A 932 -27.89 16.87 -5.97
C ILE A 932 -28.59 15.56 -5.60
N SER A 933 -29.92 15.58 -5.49
CA SER A 933 -30.72 14.40 -5.13
C SER A 933 -31.49 13.87 -6.34
N ARG A 934 -31.40 12.57 -6.60
CA ARG A 934 -32.19 11.89 -7.65
C ARG A 934 -33.58 11.53 -7.12
N TRP A 935 -34.61 11.71 -7.97
CA TRP A 935 -35.95 11.17 -7.77
C TRP A 935 -36.42 10.47 -9.04
N THR A 936 -37.05 9.31 -8.87
CA THR A 936 -37.51 8.47 -9.98
C THR A 936 -39.00 8.20 -9.80
N ARG A 937 -39.82 8.52 -10.82
CA ARG A 937 -41.25 8.19 -10.88
C ARG A 937 -41.51 7.22 -12.02
N ARG A 938 -42.16 6.09 -11.73
CA ARG A 938 -42.77 5.22 -12.75
C ARG A 938 -44.22 5.62 -12.97
N GLU A 939 -44.63 5.67 -14.23
CA GLU A 939 -46.02 5.94 -14.61
C GLU A 939 -46.51 4.86 -15.59
N LYS A 940 -47.61 4.19 -15.21
CA LYS A 940 -48.37 3.28 -16.08
C LYS A 940 -49.39 4.07 -16.87
N LYS A 941 -49.41 3.92 -18.20
CA LYS A 941 -50.48 4.50 -19.03
C LYS A 941 -51.79 3.68 -18.90
N PRO A 942 -52.99 4.30 -19.00
CA PRO A 942 -54.27 3.63 -18.72
C PRO A 942 -54.62 2.42 -19.61
N LEU A 943 -53.94 2.23 -20.75
CA LEU A 943 -54.22 1.19 -21.73
C LEU A 943 -53.18 0.05 -21.73
N GLY A 944 -52.39 -0.11 -20.66
CA GLY A 944 -51.52 -1.28 -20.46
C GLY A 944 -50.24 -1.32 -21.30
N ILE A 945 -49.93 -0.26 -22.07
CA ILE A 945 -48.72 -0.15 -22.89
C ILE A 945 -47.69 0.74 -22.18
N GLU A 946 -46.51 0.16 -21.93
CA GLU A 946 -45.30 0.76 -21.31
C GLU A 946 -45.47 1.38 -19.90
N GLU A 947 -44.63 0.94 -18.96
CA GLU A 947 -44.20 1.80 -17.87
C GLU A 947 -43.14 2.77 -18.39
N LYS A 948 -43.32 4.07 -18.15
CA LYS A 948 -42.23 5.05 -18.36
C LYS A 948 -41.63 5.45 -17.03
N GLU A 949 -40.31 5.36 -16.95
CA GLU A 949 -39.53 5.77 -15.78
C GLU A 949 -38.93 7.15 -16.03
N TYR A 950 -39.38 8.13 -15.25
CA TYR A 950 -38.93 9.52 -15.31
C TYR A 950 -37.97 9.80 -14.16
N THR A 951 -36.69 10.03 -14.49
CA THR A 951 -35.67 10.46 -13.52
C THR A 951 -35.50 11.97 -13.56
N HIS A 952 -35.52 12.61 -12.39
CA HIS A 952 -35.22 14.03 -12.19
C HIS A 952 -34.16 14.18 -11.09
N TYR A 953 -33.40 15.27 -11.16
CA TYR A 953 -32.36 15.64 -10.22
C TYR A 953 -32.67 17.01 -9.61
N PHE A 954 -32.33 17.19 -8.33
CA PHE A 954 -32.63 18.39 -7.55
C PHE A 954 -31.36 18.93 -6.88
N LEU A 955 -30.87 20.10 -7.30
CA LEU A 955 -29.78 20.83 -6.62
C LEU A 955 -30.38 21.72 -5.54
N TYR A 956 -29.89 21.63 -4.30
CA TYR A 956 -30.38 22.43 -3.17
C TYR A 956 -29.40 23.52 -2.74
N PHE A 957 -29.92 24.69 -2.37
CA PHE A 957 -29.14 25.79 -1.80
C PHE A 957 -29.44 25.97 -0.30
N GLY A 958 -28.41 26.27 0.49
CA GLY A 958 -28.50 26.44 1.94
C GLY A 958 -28.32 27.88 2.44
N GLU A 959 -28.66 28.11 3.71
CA GLU A 959 -28.29 29.32 4.45
C GLU A 959 -26.86 29.17 5.01
N HIS A 960 -25.86 29.72 4.32
CA HIS A 960 -24.56 30.04 4.92
C HIS A 960 -23.89 31.18 4.15
N LYS A 961 -23.19 32.07 4.87
CA LYS A 961 -22.25 33.05 4.33
C LYS A 961 -21.00 33.02 5.20
N SER A 962 -19.81 33.07 4.60
CA SER A 962 -18.53 33.13 5.31
C SER A 962 -17.83 34.41 4.92
N ASP A 963 -17.49 35.25 5.89
CA ASP A 963 -16.69 36.46 5.66
C ASP A 963 -15.17 36.17 5.71
N HIS A 964 -14.78 34.89 5.82
CA HIS A 964 -13.39 34.41 5.77
C HIS A 964 -13.08 33.69 4.45
N ALA A 965 -11.83 33.81 4.00
CA ALA A 965 -11.28 33.17 2.80
C ALA A 965 -11.27 31.63 2.88
N VAL A 966 -10.93 31.07 4.05
CA VAL A 966 -10.99 29.63 4.33
C VAL A 966 -11.94 29.36 5.48
N TYR A 967 -12.68 28.27 5.40
CA TYR A 967 -13.42 27.72 6.54
C TYR A 967 -13.46 26.18 6.46
N PHE A 968 -13.81 25.54 7.57
CA PHE A 968 -13.71 24.08 7.71
C PHE A 968 -15.07 23.38 7.71
N ARG A 969 -15.10 22.17 7.14
CA ARG A 969 -16.25 21.24 7.17
C ARG A 969 -15.77 19.81 7.36
N ARG A 970 -16.60 18.99 7.99
CA ARG A 970 -16.25 17.58 8.22
C ARG A 970 -16.35 16.75 6.94
N VAL A 971 -15.51 15.73 6.83
CA VAL A 971 -15.70 14.61 5.91
C VAL A 971 -16.95 13.82 6.31
N THR A 972 -17.77 13.43 5.34
CA THR A 972 -18.98 12.59 5.53
C THR A 972 -18.89 11.23 4.86
N ALA A 973 -18.05 11.08 3.83
CA ALA A 973 -17.78 9.81 3.16
C ALA A 973 -16.40 9.84 2.49
N ILE A 974 -15.76 8.67 2.43
CA ILE A 974 -14.60 8.38 1.58
C ILE A 974 -14.89 7.05 0.88
N GLU A 975 -14.92 7.07 -0.45
CA GLU A 975 -15.41 5.94 -1.27
C GLU A 975 -14.39 5.62 -2.39
N ALA A 976 -13.87 4.41 -2.44
CA ALA A 976 -13.08 3.96 -3.60
C ALA A 976 -13.95 3.98 -4.87
N CYS A 977 -13.48 4.67 -5.91
CA CYS A 977 -14.21 4.90 -7.16
C CYS A 977 -13.72 4.03 -8.34
N GLY A 978 -12.66 3.25 -8.13
CA GLY A 978 -11.98 2.51 -9.18
C GLY A 978 -10.79 3.29 -9.73
N THR A 979 -10.34 2.93 -10.93
CA THR A 979 -9.18 3.55 -11.58
C THR A 979 -9.62 4.62 -12.55
N GLU A 980 -9.10 5.84 -12.40
CA GLU A 980 -9.37 6.98 -13.29
C GLU A 980 -8.07 7.77 -13.55
N ASP A 981 -8.04 8.52 -14.65
CA ASP A 981 -6.86 9.29 -15.03
C ASP A 981 -6.48 10.35 -14.00
N THR A 982 -5.15 10.52 -13.88
CA THR A 982 -4.51 11.33 -12.86
C THR A 982 -3.81 12.57 -13.41
N TRP A 983 -3.90 13.72 -12.72
CA TRP A 983 -3.27 15.01 -13.05
C TRP A 983 -2.81 15.74 -11.79
N ASP A 984 -1.82 16.62 -11.87
CA ASP A 984 -1.33 17.41 -10.72
C ASP A 984 -0.87 18.81 -11.20
N LEU A 985 -0.81 19.80 -10.32
CA LEU A 985 -0.36 21.18 -10.66
C LEU A 985 0.80 21.63 -9.78
N GLU A 986 1.82 22.21 -10.41
CA GLU A 986 2.89 22.90 -9.71
C GLU A 986 2.55 24.39 -9.57
N ILE A 987 2.38 24.86 -8.33
CA ILE A 987 2.02 26.24 -8.01
C ILE A 987 3.20 26.92 -7.32
N SER A 988 3.69 28.02 -7.87
CA SER A 988 4.82 28.76 -7.28
C SER A 988 4.45 29.43 -5.96
N GLY A 989 5.32 29.35 -4.95
CA GLY A 989 5.22 30.10 -3.69
C GLY A 989 4.22 29.56 -2.67
N ALA A 990 2.95 29.39 -3.05
CA ALA A 990 1.93 28.87 -2.13
C ALA A 990 1.92 27.34 -2.02
N HIS A 991 2.40 26.64 -3.07
CA HIS A 991 2.47 25.17 -3.16
C HIS A 991 1.13 24.43 -2.98
N ASN A 992 0.01 25.16 -2.94
CA ASN A 992 -1.34 24.66 -2.87
C ASN A 992 -2.26 25.30 -3.93
N PHE A 993 -3.45 24.73 -4.14
CA PHE A 993 -4.52 25.29 -4.97
C PHE A 993 -5.90 24.83 -4.47
N VAL A 994 -6.96 25.44 -5.03
CA VAL A 994 -8.36 25.06 -4.77
C VAL A 994 -8.90 24.19 -5.90
N ALA A 995 -9.36 22.97 -5.58
CA ALA A 995 -9.98 22.01 -6.48
C ALA A 995 -11.35 21.54 -5.96
N ASN A 996 -12.42 21.67 -6.75
CA ASN A 996 -13.83 21.46 -6.34
C ASN A 996 -14.22 22.23 -5.06
N GLY A 997 -13.54 23.35 -4.78
CA GLY A 997 -13.71 24.14 -3.55
C GLY A 997 -13.03 23.56 -2.31
N ILE A 998 -12.10 22.62 -2.45
CA ILE A 998 -11.29 22.00 -1.38
C ILE A 998 -9.80 22.33 -1.63
N ILE A 999 -8.99 22.46 -0.57
CA ILE A 999 -7.58 22.94 -0.65
C ILE A 999 -6.58 21.76 -0.64
N VAL A 1000 -5.65 21.74 -1.61
CA VAL A 1000 -4.79 20.60 -2.03
C VAL A 1000 -3.35 21.04 -2.41
N HIS A 1001 -2.33 20.15 -2.42
CA HIS A 1001 -0.87 20.51 -2.44
C HIS A 1001 0.03 19.70 -3.44
N ASN A 1002 1.17 20.28 -3.88
CA ASN A 1002 2.13 19.78 -4.91
C ASN A 1002 3.25 18.79 -4.44
N SER A 1003 4.35 18.62 -5.25
CA SER A 1003 5.42 17.58 -5.16
C SER A 1003 6.87 18.06 -5.50
N GLY A 1004 7.95 17.37 -5.09
CA GLY A 1004 9.37 17.87 -5.09
C GLY A 1004 10.58 16.96 -5.54
N ILE A 1005 11.79 17.17 -4.96
CA ILE A 1005 13.13 17.20 -5.64
C ILE A 1005 14.26 16.32 -4.99
N THR A 1006 15.31 15.88 -5.72
CA THR A 1006 16.49 15.11 -5.17
C THR A 1006 17.82 15.24 -5.98
N MET A 1007 19.00 15.16 -5.32
CA MET A 1007 20.34 15.06 -5.95
C MET A 1007 21.31 14.13 -5.16
N LYS A 1008 22.01 13.18 -5.82
CA LYS A 1008 22.92 12.21 -5.15
C LYS A 1008 23.98 11.62 -6.10
N TYR A 1009 25.25 11.54 -5.66
CA TYR A 1009 26.37 11.06 -6.50
C TYR A 1009 27.40 10.21 -5.70
N PRO A 1010 27.26 8.87 -5.60
CA PRO A 1010 28.25 8.02 -4.96
C PRO A 1010 29.57 7.97 -5.74
N ALA A 1011 30.68 7.81 -5.01
CA ALA A 1011 32.02 7.91 -5.58
C ALA A 1011 32.97 6.84 -5.04
N VAL A 1012 33.87 6.34 -5.90
CA VAL A 1012 34.95 5.40 -5.57
C VAL A 1012 36.30 5.96 -6.01
N VAL A 1013 37.25 6.04 -5.08
CA VAL A 1013 38.61 6.55 -5.30
C VAL A 1013 39.59 5.39 -5.16
N LEU A 1014 40.08 4.89 -6.29
CA LEU A 1014 40.91 3.70 -6.38
C LEU A 1014 42.39 4.12 -6.20
N ARG A 1015 42.81 4.12 -4.93
CA ARG A 1015 44.09 4.65 -4.45
C ARG A 1015 45.20 3.60 -4.44
N GLY A 1016 44.87 2.32 -4.26
CA GLY A 1016 45.84 1.23 -4.28
C GLY A 1016 45.93 0.52 -5.64
N PRO A 1017 47.08 -0.08 -6.00
CA PRO A 1017 47.17 -0.91 -7.19
C PRO A 1017 46.14 -2.05 -7.16
N ARG A 1018 45.54 -2.37 -8.32
CA ARG A 1018 44.54 -3.45 -8.48
C ARG A 1018 43.24 -3.29 -7.66
N ALA A 1019 43.04 -2.14 -7.00
CA ALA A 1019 41.80 -1.76 -6.33
C ALA A 1019 40.61 -1.72 -7.30
N ARG A 1020 39.43 -2.08 -6.81
CA ARG A 1020 38.19 -2.22 -7.60
C ARG A 1020 37.06 -1.37 -7.02
N GLY A 1021 36.20 -0.82 -7.89
CA GLY A 1021 35.06 -0.02 -7.45
C GLY A 1021 33.85 -0.15 -8.37
N GLU A 1022 32.71 -0.47 -7.78
CA GLU A 1022 31.44 -0.68 -8.46
C GLU A 1022 30.41 0.33 -7.96
N VAL A 1023 29.62 0.89 -8.88
CA VAL A 1023 28.49 1.78 -8.54
C VAL A 1023 27.28 1.36 -9.34
N LEU A 1024 26.20 1.00 -8.66
CA LEU A 1024 24.96 0.53 -9.26
C LEU A 1024 23.83 1.48 -8.82
N SER A 1025 23.14 2.11 -9.78
CA SER A 1025 22.23 3.23 -9.48
C SER A 1025 20.90 3.09 -10.23
N ILE A 1026 19.78 3.26 -9.51
CA ILE A 1026 18.44 3.41 -10.09
C ILE A 1026 17.96 4.83 -9.84
N ALA A 1027 17.29 5.40 -10.84
CA ALA A 1027 16.43 6.56 -10.67
C ALA A 1027 15.14 6.34 -11.48
N PHE A 1028 13.98 6.34 -10.82
CA PHE A 1028 12.68 6.43 -11.50
C PHE A 1028 12.15 7.85 -11.36
N ALA A 1029 11.93 8.54 -12.47
CA ALA A 1029 11.32 9.86 -12.50
C ALA A 1029 9.91 9.80 -13.13
N GLY A 1030 8.88 10.07 -12.32
CA GLY A 1030 7.59 10.53 -12.84
C GLY A 1030 7.58 12.06 -12.97
N ASP A 1031 6.57 12.60 -13.65
CA ASP A 1031 6.35 14.04 -13.89
C ASP A 1031 6.70 14.95 -12.72
N GLY A 1032 7.40 16.06 -12.99
CA GLY A 1032 7.77 17.05 -11.97
C GLY A 1032 8.79 16.56 -10.93
N GLN A 1033 9.16 15.27 -10.93
CA GLN A 1033 10.32 14.79 -10.18
C GLN A 1033 11.57 14.96 -11.06
N HIS A 1034 12.57 15.64 -10.50
CA HIS A 1034 13.89 15.76 -11.12
C HIS A 1034 14.91 15.05 -10.23
N TYR A 1035 15.42 13.92 -10.72
CA TYR A 1035 16.44 13.11 -10.07
C TYR A 1035 17.76 13.30 -10.80
N ASP A 1036 18.62 14.21 -10.34
CA ASP A 1036 20.00 14.31 -10.83
C ASP A 1036 20.87 13.34 -10.00
N ALA A 1037 20.88 12.09 -10.44
CA ALA A 1037 21.65 11.00 -9.86
C ALA A 1037 22.95 10.79 -10.65
N GLY A 1038 23.88 9.98 -10.15
CA GLY A 1038 25.11 9.70 -10.90
C GLY A 1038 26.16 8.94 -10.11
N ALA A 1039 27.38 8.88 -10.64
CA ALA A 1039 28.46 8.06 -10.09
C ALA A 1039 29.84 8.65 -10.43
N LYS A 1040 30.85 8.40 -9.60
CA LYS A 1040 32.23 8.85 -9.86
C LYS A 1040 33.26 7.74 -9.60
N ALA A 1041 34.11 7.44 -10.57
CA ALA A 1041 35.28 6.59 -10.42
C ALA A 1041 36.57 7.41 -10.64
N ILE A 1042 37.50 7.36 -9.69
CA ILE A 1042 38.76 8.11 -9.75
C ILE A 1042 39.92 7.12 -9.57
N HIS A 1043 40.59 6.80 -10.67
CA HIS A 1043 41.74 5.91 -10.73
C HIS A 1043 43.02 6.68 -10.44
N LEU A 1044 43.71 6.32 -9.35
CA LEU A 1044 44.95 6.96 -8.89
C LEU A 1044 46.17 6.01 -8.93
N ALA A 1045 45.97 4.74 -9.27
CA ALA A 1045 46.99 3.70 -9.20
C ALA A 1045 46.90 2.65 -10.33
N PRO A 1046 47.99 1.92 -10.64
CA PRO A 1046 48.02 0.93 -11.71
C PRO A 1046 47.01 -0.21 -11.58
N HIS A 1047 46.54 -0.72 -12.71
CA HIS A 1047 45.69 -1.89 -12.86
C HIS A 1047 44.37 -1.84 -12.07
N THR A 1048 43.92 -0.64 -11.70
CA THR A 1048 42.66 -0.41 -10.98
C THR A 1048 41.46 -0.57 -11.90
N THR A 1049 40.38 -1.21 -11.43
CA THR A 1049 39.20 -1.48 -12.26
C THR A 1049 37.94 -0.81 -11.70
N SER A 1050 37.08 -0.26 -12.56
CA SER A 1050 35.76 0.22 -12.15
C SER A 1050 34.63 -0.19 -13.08
N LEU A 1051 33.45 -0.38 -12.48
CA LEU A 1051 32.19 -0.64 -13.18
C LEU A 1051 31.12 0.32 -12.65
N ILE A 1052 30.55 1.13 -13.53
CA ILE A 1052 29.42 2.00 -13.20
C ILE A 1052 28.23 1.53 -14.04
N THR A 1053 27.15 1.10 -13.39
CA THR A 1053 25.89 0.73 -14.05
C THR A 1053 24.78 1.64 -13.54
N SER A 1054 24.26 2.51 -14.41
CA SER A 1054 23.09 3.34 -14.12
C SER A 1054 21.89 2.84 -14.90
N LYS A 1055 20.74 2.74 -14.21
CA LYS A 1055 19.45 2.30 -14.72
C LYS A 1055 18.42 3.39 -14.45
N SER A 1056 18.26 4.28 -15.40
CA SER A 1056 17.27 5.35 -15.33
C SER A 1056 15.95 4.94 -15.98
N ILE A 1057 14.83 5.30 -15.36
CA ILE A 1057 13.49 5.16 -15.93
C ILE A 1057 12.82 6.54 -15.85
N SER A 1058 12.18 6.97 -16.94
CA SER A 1058 11.36 8.19 -16.94
C SER A 1058 9.97 7.90 -17.51
N LYS A 1059 8.96 8.54 -16.92
CA LYS A 1059 7.53 8.48 -17.27
C LYS A 1059 6.95 9.90 -17.30
N GLY A 1060 6.13 10.22 -18.30
CA GLY A 1060 5.54 11.54 -18.55
C GLY A 1060 6.60 12.64 -18.54
N LEU A 1061 6.32 13.81 -17.96
CA LEU A 1061 7.30 14.90 -17.80
C LEU A 1061 8.42 14.61 -16.77
N GLY A 1062 8.63 13.35 -16.38
CA GLY A 1062 9.66 12.94 -15.44
C GLY A 1062 11.07 13.10 -16.03
N ARG A 1063 12.00 13.60 -15.21
CA ARG A 1063 13.38 13.86 -15.61
C ARG A 1063 14.38 13.10 -14.75
N SER A 1064 14.88 11.99 -15.27
CA SER A 1064 16.04 11.29 -14.71
C SER A 1064 17.34 11.82 -15.35
N GLY A 1065 18.23 12.40 -14.55
CA GLY A 1065 19.60 12.71 -14.96
C GLY A 1065 20.57 11.65 -14.46
N PHE A 1066 21.47 11.17 -15.32
CA PHE A 1066 22.71 10.51 -14.90
C PHE A 1066 23.90 11.47 -15.07
N ARG A 1067 24.72 11.63 -14.03
CA ARG A 1067 25.91 12.49 -14.03
C ARG A 1067 27.15 11.70 -13.62
N GLY A 1068 27.92 11.26 -14.62
CA GLY A 1068 29.09 10.42 -14.45
C GLY A 1068 30.40 11.21 -14.39
N LEU A 1069 31.37 10.75 -13.60
CA LEU A 1069 32.79 11.12 -13.76
C LEU A 1069 33.68 9.88 -13.73
N VAL A 1070 34.43 9.62 -14.80
CA VAL A 1070 35.61 8.76 -14.77
C VAL A 1070 36.83 9.65 -14.89
N ARG A 1071 37.75 9.57 -13.92
CA ARG A 1071 39.06 10.22 -13.98
C ARG A 1071 40.17 9.18 -13.85
N VAL A 1072 41.18 9.29 -14.72
CA VAL A 1072 42.40 8.48 -14.67
C VAL A 1072 43.60 9.43 -14.72
N VAL A 1073 44.42 9.41 -13.67
CA VAL A 1073 45.59 10.31 -13.54
C VAL A 1073 46.86 9.67 -14.13
N PRO A 1074 47.90 10.47 -14.48
CA PRO A 1074 49.17 9.92 -14.94
C PRO A 1074 49.79 9.01 -13.88
N GLY A 1075 50.26 7.83 -14.30
CA GLY A 1075 50.77 6.77 -13.43
C GLY A 1075 49.75 5.69 -13.09
N ALA A 1076 48.48 5.81 -13.48
CA ALA A 1076 47.45 4.78 -13.31
C ALA A 1076 47.47 3.72 -14.43
N ILE A 1077 48.68 3.26 -14.79
CA ILE A 1077 48.98 2.36 -15.92
C ILE A 1077 48.07 1.13 -15.92
N GLY A 1078 47.44 0.82 -17.05
CA GLY A 1078 46.56 -0.33 -17.20
C GLY A 1078 45.25 -0.25 -16.39
N ALA A 1079 44.84 0.94 -15.95
CA ALA A 1079 43.52 1.15 -15.36
C ALA A 1079 42.40 0.83 -16.38
N GLN A 1080 41.32 0.20 -15.90
CA GLN A 1080 40.15 -0.16 -16.71
C GLN A 1080 38.88 0.43 -16.10
N SER A 1081 38.00 1.00 -16.92
CA SER A 1081 36.69 1.48 -16.45
C SER A 1081 35.63 1.16 -17.49
N LYS A 1082 34.52 0.54 -17.07
CA LYS A 1082 33.31 0.43 -17.88
C LYS A 1082 32.18 1.23 -17.24
N VAL A 1083 31.52 2.07 -18.03
CA VAL A 1083 30.36 2.86 -17.64
C VAL A 1083 29.20 2.53 -18.57
N THR A 1084 28.15 1.91 -18.04
CA THR A 1084 26.91 1.59 -18.76
C THR A 1084 25.78 2.46 -18.22
N CYS A 1085 25.33 3.41 -19.06
CA CYS A 1085 24.25 4.36 -18.75
C CYS A 1085 22.98 3.97 -19.51
N ASP A 1086 22.20 3.08 -18.94
CA ASP A 1086 20.95 2.63 -19.53
C ASP A 1086 19.79 3.54 -19.09
N ALA A 1087 18.98 3.96 -20.05
CA ALA A 1087 17.73 4.68 -19.85
C ALA A 1087 16.58 3.91 -20.49
N LEU A 1088 15.46 3.80 -19.80
CA LEU A 1088 14.21 3.28 -20.34
C LEU A 1088 13.13 4.37 -20.25
N LEU A 1089 12.77 4.90 -21.41
CA LEU A 1089 11.68 5.86 -21.56
C LEU A 1089 10.39 5.07 -21.76
N LEU A 1090 9.42 5.27 -20.87
CA LEU A 1090 8.17 4.51 -20.90
C LEU A 1090 7.17 5.05 -21.94
N ASP A 1091 7.40 6.26 -22.46
CA ASP A 1091 6.47 6.98 -23.33
C ASP A 1091 7.20 7.98 -24.28
N PRO A 1092 6.48 8.75 -25.13
CA PRO A 1092 7.09 9.72 -26.04
C PRO A 1092 7.62 11.01 -25.39
N GLU A 1093 7.12 11.39 -24.22
CA GLU A 1093 7.34 12.71 -23.60
C GLU A 1093 8.47 12.70 -22.54
N SER A 1094 8.72 11.52 -21.96
CA SER A 1094 9.75 11.25 -20.96
C SER A 1094 11.18 11.51 -21.42
N ARG A 1095 11.98 12.01 -20.48
CA ARG A 1095 13.32 12.52 -20.74
C ARG A 1095 14.33 12.02 -19.72
N SER A 1096 15.23 11.16 -20.19
CA SER A 1096 16.49 10.89 -19.49
C SER A 1096 17.64 11.70 -20.10
N ASP A 1097 18.46 12.34 -19.27
CA ASP A 1097 19.66 13.08 -19.70
C ASP A 1097 20.93 12.39 -19.16
N THR A 1098 21.86 12.02 -20.04
CA THR A 1098 23.13 11.39 -19.67
C THR A 1098 24.29 12.39 -19.81
N TYR A 1099 24.96 12.71 -18.70
CA TYR A 1099 26.10 13.63 -18.61
C TYR A 1099 27.37 12.91 -18.13
N PRO A 1100 28.03 12.11 -19.00
CA PRO A 1100 29.29 11.45 -18.66
C PRO A 1100 30.47 12.41 -18.87
N TYR A 1101 31.33 12.52 -17.86
CA TYR A 1101 32.63 13.20 -17.97
C TYR A 1101 33.73 12.15 -17.87
N ILE A 1102 34.61 12.11 -18.87
CA ILE A 1102 35.73 11.17 -18.95
C ILE A 1102 37.01 11.99 -19.10
N ASP A 1103 37.90 11.87 -18.12
CA ASP A 1103 39.11 12.67 -17.95
C ASP A 1103 40.32 11.74 -17.77
N VAL A 1104 40.94 11.38 -18.89
CA VAL A 1104 42.01 10.37 -18.97
C VAL A 1104 43.32 11.06 -19.31
N SER A 1105 44.28 10.94 -18.39
CA SER A 1105 45.64 11.49 -18.51
C SER A 1105 46.71 10.37 -18.42
N GLU A 1106 46.37 9.18 -18.90
CA GLU A 1106 47.23 7.98 -18.89
C GLU A 1106 47.03 7.21 -20.20
N ASP A 1107 48.13 6.87 -20.88
CA ASP A 1107 48.11 6.32 -22.25
C ASP A 1107 47.75 4.82 -22.28
N GLU A 1108 48.05 4.09 -21.19
CA GLU A 1108 47.73 2.65 -21.06
C GLU A 1108 46.34 2.37 -20.43
N ALA A 1109 45.47 3.38 -20.31
CA ALA A 1109 44.14 3.24 -19.74
C ALA A 1109 43.09 2.72 -20.76
N GLN A 1110 42.21 1.82 -20.33
CA GLN A 1110 41.14 1.25 -21.14
C GLN A 1110 39.78 1.67 -20.60
N ILE A 1111 39.18 2.69 -21.20
CA ILE A 1111 37.90 3.26 -20.76
C ILE A 1111 36.81 2.99 -21.79
N GLU A 1112 35.75 2.33 -21.36
CA GLU A 1112 34.57 1.97 -22.13
C GLU A 1112 33.36 2.71 -21.57
N HIS A 1113 32.61 3.40 -22.43
CA HIS A 1113 31.37 4.06 -22.05
C HIS A 1113 30.28 3.75 -23.06
N GLU A 1114 29.25 3.08 -22.58
CA GLU A 1114 28.02 2.75 -23.30
C GLU A 1114 26.88 3.56 -22.70
N ALA A 1115 26.03 4.15 -23.55
CA ALA A 1115 24.80 4.79 -23.12
C ALA A 1115 23.65 4.36 -24.04
N THR A 1116 22.67 3.66 -23.47
CA THR A 1116 21.55 3.07 -24.21
C THR A 1116 20.27 3.80 -23.83
N VAL A 1117 19.63 4.49 -24.77
CA VAL A 1117 18.28 5.02 -24.57
C VAL A 1117 17.29 4.08 -25.23
N SER A 1118 16.68 3.23 -24.42
CA SER A 1118 15.66 2.26 -24.80
C SER A 1118 14.26 2.86 -24.66
N LYS A 1119 13.35 2.38 -25.51
CA LYS A 1119 11.89 2.46 -25.30
C LYS A 1119 11.34 1.05 -25.19
N ILE A 1120 10.20 0.89 -24.53
CA ILE A 1120 9.45 -0.36 -24.59
C ILE A 1120 9.05 -0.57 -26.06
N SER A 1121 9.37 -1.75 -26.61
CA SER A 1121 9.13 -2.07 -28.02
C SER A 1121 7.71 -2.61 -28.21
N GLU A 1122 6.97 -2.03 -29.16
CA GLU A 1122 5.64 -2.50 -29.57
C GLU A 1122 5.65 -3.98 -29.98
N ASP A 1123 6.69 -4.44 -30.70
CA ASP A 1123 6.88 -5.85 -31.06
C ASP A 1123 7.09 -6.76 -29.83
N GLN A 1124 7.81 -6.26 -28.80
CA GLN A 1124 8.03 -7.01 -27.56
C GLN A 1124 6.76 -7.11 -26.72
N LEU A 1125 6.00 -6.01 -26.60
CA LEU A 1125 4.68 -6.01 -25.96
C LEU A 1125 3.73 -6.95 -26.69
N PHE A 1126 3.57 -6.78 -28.01
CA PHE A 1126 2.71 -7.63 -28.83
C PHE A 1126 3.11 -9.11 -28.73
N TYR A 1127 4.41 -9.43 -28.72
CA TYR A 1127 4.88 -10.80 -28.52
C TYR A 1127 4.47 -11.35 -27.15
N LEU A 1128 4.70 -10.62 -26.06
CA LEU A 1128 4.32 -11.05 -24.70
C LEU A 1128 2.80 -11.16 -24.53
N MET A 1129 2.03 -10.22 -25.08
CA MET A 1129 0.57 -10.25 -25.12
C MET A 1129 0.04 -11.46 -25.91
N SER A 1130 0.69 -11.82 -27.02
CA SER A 1130 0.34 -13.02 -27.80
C SER A 1130 0.55 -14.34 -27.02
N ARG A 1131 1.27 -14.30 -25.89
CA ARG A 1131 1.42 -15.43 -24.95
C ARG A 1131 0.39 -15.43 -23.81
N GLY A 1132 -0.52 -14.46 -23.77
CA GLY A 1132 -1.62 -14.38 -22.80
C GLY A 1132 -1.35 -13.52 -21.57
N LEU A 1133 -0.25 -12.77 -21.54
CA LEU A 1133 -0.05 -11.69 -20.57
C LEU A 1133 -0.91 -10.48 -20.96
N SER A 1134 -1.42 -9.72 -19.99
CA SER A 1134 -1.89 -8.36 -20.28
C SER A 1134 -0.70 -7.47 -20.66
N GLU A 1135 -0.96 -6.39 -21.41
CA GLU A 1135 0.08 -5.44 -21.80
C GLU A 1135 0.73 -4.76 -20.57
N LYS A 1136 -0.02 -4.60 -19.47
CA LYS A 1136 0.49 -4.16 -18.17
C LYS A 1136 1.52 -5.15 -17.59
N GLU A 1137 1.21 -6.44 -17.61
CA GLU A 1137 2.14 -7.50 -17.16
C GLU A 1137 3.35 -7.61 -18.10
N ALA A 1138 3.16 -7.39 -19.40
CA ALA A 1138 4.24 -7.33 -20.38
C ALA A 1138 5.19 -6.14 -20.13
N SER A 1139 4.66 -4.93 -19.96
CA SER A 1139 5.43 -3.73 -19.59
C SER A 1139 6.18 -3.94 -18.28
N ALA A 1140 5.50 -4.44 -17.23
CA ALA A 1140 6.13 -4.74 -15.95
C ALA A 1140 7.24 -5.80 -16.07
N MET A 1141 7.05 -6.83 -16.88
CA MET A 1141 8.08 -7.84 -17.16
C MET A 1141 9.29 -7.25 -17.91
N ILE A 1142 9.06 -6.33 -18.86
CA ILE A 1142 10.13 -5.63 -19.60
C ILE A 1142 10.93 -4.72 -18.67
N VAL A 1143 10.29 -3.93 -17.81
CA VAL A 1143 10.98 -3.06 -16.85
C VAL A 1143 11.70 -3.86 -15.76
N ASN A 1144 11.08 -4.91 -15.21
CA ASN A 1144 11.76 -5.78 -14.24
C ASN A 1144 12.94 -6.51 -14.89
N GLY A 1145 12.87 -6.86 -16.18
CA GLY A 1145 13.99 -7.36 -16.97
C GLY A 1145 15.09 -6.31 -17.21
N PHE A 1146 14.72 -5.05 -17.44
CA PHE A 1146 15.66 -3.93 -17.57
C PHE A 1146 16.42 -3.67 -16.26
N LEU A 1147 15.75 -3.84 -15.11
CA LEU A 1147 16.29 -3.66 -13.76
C LEU A 1147 16.87 -4.94 -13.13
N GLU A 1148 16.83 -6.07 -13.84
CA GLU A 1148 17.31 -7.37 -13.37
C GLU A 1148 18.76 -7.36 -12.80
N PRO A 1149 19.73 -6.60 -13.35
CA PRO A 1149 21.06 -6.48 -12.75
C PRO A 1149 21.05 -5.87 -11.34
N PHE A 1150 20.11 -4.97 -11.07
CA PHE A 1150 19.95 -4.31 -9.78
C PHE A 1150 19.21 -5.18 -8.78
N VAL A 1151 18.18 -5.89 -9.23
CA VAL A 1151 17.42 -6.88 -8.44
C VAL A 1151 18.29 -8.07 -8.02
N LYS A 1152 19.37 -8.38 -8.77
CA LYS A 1152 20.37 -9.42 -8.43
C LYS A 1152 21.37 -9.00 -7.36
N GLU A 1153 21.87 -7.76 -7.42
CA GLU A 1153 22.83 -7.24 -6.44
C GLU A 1153 22.15 -6.72 -5.17
N LEU A 1154 20.85 -6.40 -5.26
CA LEU A 1154 20.02 -6.16 -4.10
C LEU A 1154 19.77 -7.45 -3.30
N PRO A 1155 19.77 -7.36 -1.97
CA PRO A 1155 19.26 -8.41 -1.11
C PRO A 1155 17.76 -8.61 -1.27
N MET A 1156 17.28 -9.84 -1.06
CA MET A 1156 15.92 -10.26 -1.49
C MET A 1156 14.78 -9.38 -0.94
N GLU A 1157 14.83 -8.90 0.30
CA GLU A 1157 13.77 -8.07 0.88
C GLU A 1157 13.73 -6.68 0.26
N TYR A 1158 14.89 -6.04 0.14
CA TYR A 1158 15.07 -4.76 -0.55
C TYR A 1158 14.77 -4.89 -2.06
N ALA A 1159 15.06 -6.04 -2.67
CA ALA A 1159 14.67 -6.36 -4.04
C ALA A 1159 13.15 -6.52 -4.19
N VAL A 1160 12.48 -7.14 -3.23
CA VAL A 1160 11.01 -7.26 -3.20
C VAL A 1160 10.35 -5.90 -2.99
N GLU A 1161 10.84 -5.08 -2.05
CA GLU A 1161 10.31 -3.73 -1.83
C GLU A 1161 10.59 -2.81 -3.04
N LEU A 1162 11.78 -2.88 -3.65
CA LEU A 1162 12.05 -2.19 -4.91
C LEU A 1162 11.04 -2.61 -6.01
N ASN A 1163 10.85 -3.92 -6.23
CA ASN A 1163 9.89 -4.43 -7.22
C ASN A 1163 8.43 -4.04 -6.90
N ARG A 1164 8.07 -3.94 -5.62
CA ARG A 1164 6.76 -3.46 -5.15
C ARG A 1164 6.58 -1.98 -5.46
N LEU A 1165 7.58 -1.15 -5.15
CA LEU A 1165 7.60 0.27 -5.46
C LEU A 1165 7.52 0.50 -6.97
N ILE A 1166 8.32 -0.21 -7.78
CA ILE A 1166 8.28 -0.20 -9.25
C ILE A 1166 6.87 -0.53 -9.75
N ALA A 1167 6.28 -1.65 -9.31
CA ALA A 1167 4.94 -2.06 -9.72
C ALA A 1167 3.89 -0.96 -9.46
N LEU A 1168 4.02 -0.24 -8.34
CA LEU A 1168 3.17 0.90 -7.97
C LEU A 1168 3.41 2.16 -8.82
N GLN A 1169 4.60 2.37 -9.41
CA GLN A 1169 4.84 3.45 -10.41
C GLN A 1169 4.39 3.06 -11.82
N MET A 1170 4.36 1.75 -12.09
CA MET A 1170 4.09 1.16 -13.40
C MET A 1170 2.62 0.92 -13.72
N GLU A 1171 1.71 1.07 -12.77
CA GLU A 1171 0.28 1.12 -13.12
C GLU A 1171 0.00 2.31 -14.06
N GLY A 1172 -0.83 2.08 -15.08
CA GLY A 1172 -1.07 3.05 -16.16
C GLY A 1172 0.08 3.21 -17.17
N THR A 1173 0.82 2.14 -17.50
CA THR A 1173 1.84 2.12 -18.59
C THR A 1173 1.29 1.58 -19.92
N VAL A 1174 -0.02 1.71 -20.16
CA VAL A 1174 -0.74 1.19 -21.33
C VAL A 1174 -1.97 2.05 -21.62
N GLY A 1175 -2.08 2.57 -22.85
CA GLY A 1175 -3.25 3.30 -23.36
C GLY A 1175 -3.14 4.81 -23.28
#